data_AF-A0A842WL51-F1
#
_entry.id   AF-A0A842WL51-F1
#
_cell.length_a   1.000
_cell.length_b   1.000
_cell.length_c   1.000
_cell.angle_alpha   90.00
_cell.angle_beta   90.00
_cell.angle_gamma   90.00
#
_symmetry.space_group_name_H-M   'P 1'
#
loop_
_entity.id
_entity.type
_entity.pdbx_description
1 polymer ?
#
loop_
_entity_poly.entity_id
_entity_poly.type
_entity_poly.pdbx_seq_one_letter_code
_entity_poly.pdbx_strand_id
1 'polypeptide(L)'
;MLDFNKLKKAVHKQLSIMSEDNLFRTDTDKDEIWDVYLSSFPDGSDPIHKERTEHDCQCCKQFIKNYGNIVSIIDNKKVSVWNFKINDESYQMVIDTLARYVESKSVHLPFYTTSQTAGCDFNHGLSDDGDAIRYDHFYFKFPRSFVIRSDDIGKRISEDVSTVNVFRRGLEEITMDAVETVMELIDQNSIYRGEENRGIIEVFAKHKMEYIEINDDDAKNNYVWFVASKIGGTARIRNTAIGTLLTNLSEGTELDSAVSAFEKMVAPTNYKRPKALVTKAMIKNAQDKVEKLGLSSALSRRYAVMDDLTINNVIFADRAAKKEMNVFDELMNEVPDNPKNFKKVEEVGIDTFINDIVPKSETIELHLENRHEPNLVSLIAPVNTDVKPLFKWRNNFSWSYNGEVADSIIRERVKNAGGNVNGVLRFSIQWNEDGNNQNDFDAHCYEPGNHIWFQNKGHIHPSSGMLDVDIIHPDKDPAVENITWTSLAKMKEGTYKFLVHCYSYRGGRTGFTAEIEYDGIIHTFVYDKELRQDEEIIVAECDFNKVDGIKFNRSLPSTVATKEFWGISTNQFHKVRVIMNSPNHWDGEKTGNKHWFFMLENCRSPWKSRGFFNEFLSNELTEHRKVFEVLGSKMKAEPSDEQLSGLGFSSTKRNSVLCRVTGKSSRIVKILF
;
A
#
# COMPACT_ATOMS: atom_id res chain seq x y z
N MET A 1 14.57 -26.79 61.77
CA MET A 1 13.70 -27.07 60.62
C MET A 1 13.26 -25.73 60.07
N LEU A 2 13.58 -25.45 58.81
CA LEU A 2 13.28 -24.17 58.19
C LEU A 2 11.76 -24.06 57.96
N ASP A 3 11.17 -22.88 58.20
CA ASP A 3 9.73 -22.67 58.01
C ASP A 3 9.43 -22.40 56.53
N PHE A 4 9.23 -23.47 55.75
CA PHE A 4 8.97 -23.40 54.31
C PHE A 4 7.74 -22.55 53.96
N ASN A 5 6.77 -22.43 54.88
CA ASN A 5 5.58 -21.61 54.65
C ASN A 5 5.92 -20.12 54.54
N LYS A 6 7.00 -19.64 55.19
CA LYS A 6 7.50 -18.27 55.00
C LYS A 6 8.01 -18.05 53.57
N LEU A 7 8.81 -18.99 53.06
CA LEU A 7 9.34 -18.95 51.70
C LEU A 7 8.21 -18.97 50.66
N LYS A 8 7.27 -19.91 50.82
CA LYS A 8 6.07 -20.02 50.00
C LYS A 8 5.27 -18.73 49.92
N LYS A 9 4.99 -18.09 51.07
CA LYS A 9 4.24 -16.82 51.13
C LYS A 9 4.99 -15.68 50.46
N ALA A 10 6.32 -15.64 50.60
CA ALA A 10 7.15 -14.62 49.96
C ALA A 10 7.15 -14.76 48.43
N VAL A 11 7.32 -15.98 47.91
CA VAL A 11 7.20 -16.27 46.47
C VAL A 11 5.80 -15.91 45.94
N HIS A 12 4.74 -16.26 46.68
CA HIS A 12 3.37 -15.89 46.31
C HIS A 12 3.22 -14.37 46.18
N LYS A 13 3.73 -13.61 47.17
CA LYS A 13 3.67 -12.15 47.16
C LYS A 13 4.44 -11.57 45.99
N GLN A 14 5.64 -12.08 45.71
CA GLN A 14 6.47 -11.63 44.59
C GLN A 14 5.77 -11.88 43.25
N LEU A 15 5.26 -13.10 43.02
CA LEU A 15 4.49 -13.41 41.81
C LEU A 15 3.23 -12.56 41.68
N SER A 16 2.57 -12.20 42.79
CA SER A 16 1.40 -11.33 42.77
C SER A 16 1.74 -9.95 42.19
N ILE A 17 2.85 -9.36 42.65
CA ILE A 17 3.33 -8.05 42.19
C ILE A 17 3.76 -8.14 40.72
N MET A 18 4.55 -9.15 40.37
CA MET A 18 5.04 -9.31 38.99
C MET A 18 3.92 -9.55 37.99
N SER A 19 2.83 -10.22 38.41
CA SER A 19 1.69 -10.54 37.54
C SER A 19 0.76 -9.34 37.26
N GLU A 20 1.08 -8.15 37.79
CA GLU A 20 0.40 -6.89 37.41
C GLU A 20 0.81 -6.41 36.01
N ASP A 21 1.96 -6.88 35.50
CA ASP A 21 2.45 -6.62 34.16
C ASP A 21 2.77 -7.94 33.42
N ASN A 22 3.21 -7.87 32.17
CA ASN A 22 3.62 -8.99 31.34
C ASN A 22 4.80 -9.73 31.96
N LEU A 23 4.71 -11.05 31.92
CA LEU A 23 5.72 -11.97 32.42
C LEU A 23 6.45 -12.61 31.25
N PHE A 24 7.73 -12.92 31.46
CA PHE A 24 8.61 -13.52 30.48
C PHE A 24 9.37 -14.70 31.08
N ARG A 25 10.00 -15.50 30.21
CA ARG A 25 10.87 -16.62 30.57
C ARG A 25 12.30 -16.35 30.15
N THR A 26 13.22 -16.63 31.06
CA THR A 26 14.65 -16.67 30.76
C THR A 26 15.05 -18.01 30.15
N ASP A 27 16.12 -18.02 29.36
CA ASP A 27 16.71 -19.21 28.72
C ASP A 27 17.50 -20.05 29.74
N THR A 28 16.76 -20.52 30.74
CA THR A 28 17.26 -21.27 31.87
C THR A 28 17.00 -22.75 31.64
N ASP A 29 18.00 -23.59 31.90
CA ASP A 29 17.82 -25.04 31.86
C ASP A 29 17.00 -25.51 33.07
N LYS A 30 16.03 -26.40 32.81
CA LYS A 30 15.09 -26.84 33.82
C LYS A 30 15.72 -27.77 34.85
N ASP A 31 16.70 -28.58 34.47
CA ASP A 31 17.41 -29.44 35.40
C ASP A 31 18.42 -28.62 36.21
N GLU A 32 19.17 -27.73 35.54
CA GLU A 32 20.17 -26.86 36.18
C GLU A 32 19.56 -25.94 37.25
N ILE A 33 18.40 -25.29 37.01
CA ILE A 33 17.76 -24.43 38.03
C ILE A 33 17.38 -25.20 39.30
N TRP A 34 17.03 -26.49 39.16
CA TRP A 34 16.70 -27.34 40.30
C TRP A 34 17.95 -27.71 41.08
N ASP A 35 19.03 -28.03 40.38
CA ASP A 35 20.32 -28.34 41.00
C ASP A 35 20.90 -27.10 41.71
N VAL A 36 20.72 -25.91 41.13
CA VAL A 36 21.05 -24.63 41.79
C VAL A 36 20.24 -24.46 43.07
N TYR A 37 18.93 -24.72 43.06
CA TYR A 37 18.11 -24.63 44.29
C TYR A 37 18.63 -25.56 45.40
N LEU A 38 18.85 -26.84 45.10
CA LEU A 38 19.29 -27.82 46.10
C LEU A 38 20.71 -27.55 46.61
N SER A 39 21.62 -27.11 45.74
CA SER A 39 23.02 -26.84 46.12
C SER A 39 23.23 -25.50 46.84
N SER A 40 22.21 -24.63 46.90
CA SER A 40 22.35 -23.30 47.51
C SER A 40 22.10 -23.27 49.02
N PHE A 41 21.68 -24.39 49.62
CA PHE A 41 21.47 -24.47 51.06
C PHE A 41 22.81 -24.50 51.82
N PRO A 42 23.03 -23.62 52.82
CA PRO A 42 24.20 -23.70 53.68
C PRO A 42 24.38 -25.08 54.32
N ASP A 43 25.64 -25.47 54.58
CA ASP A 43 25.96 -26.72 55.27
C ASP A 43 25.14 -26.88 56.56
N GLY A 44 24.44 -28.02 56.68
CA GLY A 44 23.61 -28.35 57.83
C GLY A 44 22.20 -27.72 57.85
N SER A 45 21.84 -26.89 56.86
CA SER A 45 20.50 -26.28 56.77
C SER A 45 19.48 -27.08 55.93
N ASP A 46 19.93 -28.08 55.16
CA ASP A 46 19.09 -29.03 54.42
C ASP A 46 19.51 -30.49 54.74
N PRO A 47 19.21 -30.99 55.95
CA PRO A 47 19.66 -32.30 56.38
C PRO A 47 19.00 -33.43 55.59
N ILE A 48 19.70 -34.57 55.46
CA ILE A 48 19.12 -35.79 54.86
C ILE A 48 18.00 -36.31 55.78
N HIS A 49 16.80 -36.40 55.24
CA HIS A 49 15.65 -37.07 55.80
C HIS A 49 15.37 -38.37 55.03
N LYS A 50 15.67 -39.51 55.67
CA LYS A 50 15.62 -40.86 55.05
C LYS A 50 16.62 -41.00 53.90
N GLU A 51 16.19 -40.83 52.66
CA GLU A 51 17.01 -41.02 51.45
C GLU A 51 17.30 -39.71 50.69
N ARG A 52 16.65 -38.60 51.07
CA ARG A 52 16.71 -37.31 50.36
C ARG A 52 16.86 -36.17 51.36
N THR A 53 17.29 -34.99 50.92
CA THR A 53 17.29 -33.81 51.81
C THR A 53 15.87 -33.30 52.05
N GLU A 54 15.65 -32.54 53.13
CA GLU A 54 14.34 -31.99 53.52
C GLU A 54 13.68 -31.18 52.40
N HIS A 55 14.49 -30.53 51.56
CA HIS A 55 14.03 -29.69 50.46
C HIS A 55 14.02 -30.36 49.07
N ASP A 56 14.42 -31.63 48.96
CA ASP A 56 14.27 -32.43 47.73
C ASP A 56 12.84 -33.02 47.58
N CYS A 57 11.91 -32.11 47.27
CA CYS A 57 10.50 -32.42 47.09
C CYS A 57 10.07 -32.38 45.61
N GLN A 58 9.35 -33.42 45.16
CA GLN A 58 8.86 -33.50 43.78
C GLN A 58 7.86 -32.37 43.42
N CYS A 59 7.01 -31.94 44.36
CA CYS A 59 6.09 -30.83 44.13
C CYS A 59 6.85 -29.51 43.90
N CYS A 60 7.84 -29.23 44.76
CA CYS A 60 8.68 -28.03 44.65
C CYS A 60 9.57 -28.08 43.40
N LYS A 61 10.12 -29.25 43.06
CA LYS A 61 10.85 -29.48 41.81
C LYS A 61 10.03 -29.09 40.60
N GLN A 62 8.79 -29.60 40.49
CA GLN A 62 7.92 -29.27 39.36
C GLN A 62 7.56 -27.78 39.32
N PHE A 63 7.42 -27.12 40.46
CA PHE A 63 7.20 -25.68 40.50
C PHE A 63 8.41 -24.91 39.97
N ILE A 64 9.61 -25.18 40.52
CA ILE A 64 10.85 -24.48 40.15
C ILE A 64 11.18 -24.70 38.67
N LYS A 65 11.04 -25.92 38.16
CA LYS A 65 11.28 -26.22 36.73
C LYS A 65 10.38 -25.48 35.76
N ASN A 66 9.14 -25.21 36.15
CA ASN A 66 8.13 -24.66 35.24
C ASN A 66 7.89 -23.17 35.43
N TYR A 67 8.16 -22.63 36.61
CA TYR A 67 7.84 -21.26 37.00
C TYR A 67 9.03 -20.52 37.66
N GLY A 68 10.11 -21.22 38.00
CA GLY A 68 11.29 -20.62 38.64
C GLY A 68 12.10 -19.71 37.70
N ASN A 69 11.92 -19.82 36.38
CA ASN A 69 12.57 -18.99 35.37
C ASN A 69 11.72 -17.80 34.91
N ILE A 70 10.67 -17.46 35.66
CA ILE A 70 9.80 -16.33 35.34
C ILE A 70 10.44 -15.02 35.81
N VAL A 71 10.41 -14.04 34.94
CA VAL A 71 10.85 -12.67 35.21
C VAL A 71 9.79 -11.67 34.72
N SER A 72 9.72 -10.52 35.37
CA SER A 72 9.15 -9.29 34.82
C SER A 72 10.30 -8.36 34.41
N ILE A 73 10.00 -7.34 33.60
CA ILE A 73 11.00 -6.36 33.17
C ILE A 73 10.59 -4.99 33.72
N ILE A 74 11.47 -4.38 34.51
CA ILE A 74 11.27 -3.07 35.12
C ILE A 74 12.55 -2.26 34.86
N ASP A 75 12.42 -1.07 34.27
CA ASP A 75 13.55 -0.20 33.91
C ASP A 75 14.67 -0.94 33.15
N ASN A 76 14.27 -1.75 32.16
CA ASN A 76 15.14 -2.60 31.32
C ASN A 76 15.94 -3.68 32.08
N LYS A 77 15.61 -3.91 33.36
CA LYS A 77 16.20 -4.95 34.19
C LYS A 77 15.20 -6.07 34.44
N LYS A 78 15.70 -7.29 34.42
CA LYS A 78 14.94 -8.47 34.83
C LYS A 78 14.72 -8.40 36.34
N VAL A 79 13.49 -8.70 36.76
CA VAL A 79 13.13 -8.92 38.16
C VAL A 79 12.55 -10.32 38.23
N SER A 80 13.27 -11.26 38.82
CA SER A 80 12.84 -12.66 38.89
C SER A 80 11.82 -12.91 40.01
N VAL A 81 11.18 -14.08 39.94
CA VAL A 81 10.33 -14.60 41.02
C VAL A 81 11.07 -14.74 42.36
N TRP A 82 12.40 -14.70 42.35
CA TRP A 82 13.25 -14.80 43.53
C TRP A 82 13.72 -13.42 44.04
N ASN A 83 13.33 -12.30 43.43
CA ASN A 83 13.79 -10.97 43.86
C ASN A 83 13.00 -10.42 45.04
N PHE A 84 13.18 -11.01 46.22
CA PHE A 84 12.60 -10.52 47.47
C PHE A 84 13.53 -10.79 48.66
N LYS A 85 13.23 -10.12 49.78
CA LYS A 85 13.93 -10.33 51.05
C LYS A 85 13.07 -11.16 52.00
N ILE A 86 13.69 -12.12 52.68
CA ILE A 86 13.11 -12.97 53.69
C ILE A 86 13.94 -12.88 54.98
N ASN A 87 13.27 -12.86 56.13
CA ASN A 87 13.93 -12.82 57.43
C ASN A 87 14.35 -14.24 57.88
N ASP A 88 15.19 -14.88 57.06
CA ASP A 88 15.78 -16.21 57.28
C ASP A 88 17.06 -16.32 56.44
N GLU A 89 18.23 -16.41 57.08
CA GLU A 89 19.52 -16.34 56.38
C GLU A 89 19.76 -17.51 55.43
N SER A 90 19.34 -18.72 55.80
CA SER A 90 19.49 -19.92 54.96
C SER A 90 18.65 -19.81 53.70
N TYR A 91 17.36 -19.41 53.83
CA TYR A 91 16.54 -19.19 52.65
C TYR A 91 16.97 -17.97 51.84
N GLN A 92 17.45 -16.90 52.47
CA GLN A 92 17.93 -15.73 51.75
C GLN A 92 19.11 -16.09 50.83
N MET A 93 20.02 -16.96 51.27
CA MET A 93 21.13 -17.45 50.44
C MET A 93 20.64 -18.24 49.22
N VAL A 94 19.65 -19.12 49.41
CA VAL A 94 19.03 -19.89 48.32
C VAL A 94 18.35 -18.97 47.31
N ILE A 95 17.54 -18.03 47.79
CA ILE A 95 16.82 -17.06 46.97
C ILE A 95 17.79 -16.17 46.19
N ASP A 96 18.80 -15.60 46.85
CA ASP A 96 19.77 -14.72 46.20
C ASP A 96 20.61 -15.48 45.15
N THR A 97 20.83 -16.79 45.33
CA THR A 97 21.52 -17.63 44.34
C THR A 97 20.64 -17.95 43.14
N LEU A 98 19.37 -18.30 43.38
CA LEU A 98 18.40 -18.52 42.30
C LEU A 98 18.14 -17.24 41.51
N ALA A 99 17.99 -16.09 42.17
CA ALA A 99 17.82 -14.79 41.52
C ALA A 99 19.00 -14.51 40.58
N ARG A 100 20.24 -14.60 41.09
CA ARG A 100 21.46 -14.41 40.27
C ARG A 100 21.52 -15.35 39.07
N TYR A 101 21.18 -16.63 39.27
CA TYR A 101 21.22 -17.60 38.18
C TYR A 101 20.17 -17.29 37.11
N VAL A 102 18.92 -17.03 37.48
CA VAL A 102 17.84 -16.70 36.54
C VAL A 102 18.13 -15.38 35.81
N GLU A 103 18.60 -14.36 36.53
CA GLU A 103 18.93 -13.05 35.95
C GLU A 103 20.18 -13.07 35.07
N SER A 104 21.05 -14.08 35.19
CA SER A 104 22.20 -14.26 34.30
C SER A 104 21.81 -14.75 32.89
N LYS A 105 20.59 -15.28 32.73
CA LYS A 105 20.10 -15.83 31.46
C LYS A 105 19.23 -14.80 30.74
N SER A 106 19.31 -14.79 29.41
CA SER A 106 18.55 -13.85 28.57
C SER A 106 17.07 -14.19 28.50
N VAL A 107 16.22 -13.18 28.36
CA VAL A 107 14.80 -13.36 28.06
C VAL A 107 14.63 -13.85 26.63
N HIS A 108 13.83 -14.90 26.42
CA HIS A 108 13.62 -15.49 25.10
C HIS A 108 12.16 -15.85 24.77
N LEU A 109 11.24 -15.87 25.75
CA LEU A 109 9.83 -16.17 25.52
C LEU A 109 8.91 -15.33 26.41
N PRO A 110 7.67 -15.03 25.97
CA PRO A 110 6.62 -14.57 26.88
C PRO A 110 6.17 -15.73 27.77
N PHE A 111 5.63 -15.42 28.95
CA PHE A 111 5.05 -16.41 29.84
C PHE A 111 3.54 -16.53 29.65
N TYR A 112 3.09 -17.74 29.31
CA TYR A 112 1.70 -18.16 29.34
C TYR A 112 1.61 -19.56 29.98
N THR A 113 0.42 -19.92 30.48
CA THR A 113 0.12 -21.21 31.09
C THR A 113 -1.24 -21.73 30.62
N THR A 114 -1.44 -23.04 30.61
CA THR A 114 -2.75 -23.66 30.30
C THR A 114 -3.62 -23.86 31.53
N SER A 115 -3.02 -23.77 32.72
CA SER A 115 -3.70 -23.87 34.01
C SER A 115 -3.53 -22.57 34.77
N GLN A 116 -4.60 -22.12 35.42
CA GLN A 116 -4.55 -20.97 36.32
C GLN A 116 -3.71 -21.27 37.58
N THR A 117 -3.62 -22.54 37.97
CA THR A 117 -2.92 -22.98 39.17
C THR A 117 -1.52 -23.46 38.81
N ALA A 118 -0.52 -22.98 39.56
CA ALA A 118 0.87 -23.40 39.51
C ALA A 118 1.27 -24.06 40.83
N GLY A 119 1.88 -25.26 40.74
CA GLY A 119 2.34 -26.02 41.89
C GLY A 119 1.22 -26.69 42.69
N CYS A 120 1.51 -26.95 43.97
CA CYS A 120 0.63 -27.63 44.91
C CYS A 120 0.60 -26.81 46.20
N ASP A 121 -0.57 -26.58 46.81
CA ASP A 121 -0.64 -25.76 48.02
C ASP A 121 -0.04 -26.50 49.22
N PHE A 122 -0.56 -27.68 49.51
CA PHE A 122 -0.04 -28.57 50.55
C PHE A 122 -0.44 -30.01 50.24
N ASN A 123 0.25 -30.96 50.87
CA ASN A 123 -0.22 -32.34 50.99
C ASN A 123 -0.06 -32.82 52.44
N HIS A 124 -0.62 -33.99 52.74
CA HIS A 124 -0.49 -34.64 54.05
C HIS A 124 0.34 -35.91 53.92
N GLY A 125 1.18 -36.17 54.92
CA GLY A 125 1.84 -37.47 55.13
C GLY A 125 1.65 -37.93 56.57
N LEU A 126 2.32 -39.02 56.92
CA LEU A 126 2.35 -39.56 58.27
C LEU A 126 3.75 -39.39 58.85
N SER A 127 3.84 -38.98 60.12
CA SER A 127 5.08 -39.03 60.89
C SER A 127 5.50 -40.49 61.11
N ASP A 128 6.75 -40.68 61.54
CA ASP A 128 7.22 -42.02 61.94
C ASP A 128 6.42 -42.58 63.14
N ASP A 129 5.73 -41.71 63.89
CA ASP A 129 4.84 -42.04 65.02
C ASP A 129 3.36 -42.21 64.60
N GLY A 130 3.03 -42.04 63.31
CA GLY A 130 1.68 -42.21 62.77
C GLY A 130 0.77 -40.97 62.83
N ASP A 131 1.29 -39.82 63.25
CA ASP A 131 0.55 -38.56 63.27
C ASP A 131 0.49 -37.92 61.87
N ALA A 132 -0.61 -37.23 61.56
CA ALA A 132 -0.73 -36.52 60.29
C ALA A 132 0.21 -35.29 60.25
N ILE A 133 1.15 -35.27 59.30
CA ILE A 133 2.02 -34.12 59.02
C ILE A 133 1.52 -33.41 57.77
N ARG A 134 1.43 -32.07 57.81
CA ARG A 134 1.18 -31.24 56.64
C ARG A 134 2.51 -30.75 56.06
N TYR A 135 2.71 -30.94 54.76
CA TYR A 135 3.84 -30.35 54.04
C TYR A 135 3.32 -29.26 53.10
N ASP A 136 3.80 -28.04 53.28
CA ASP A 136 3.51 -26.90 52.42
C ASP A 136 4.45 -26.90 51.20
N HIS A 137 3.92 -26.59 50.01
CA HIS A 137 4.68 -26.53 48.76
C HIS A 137 4.47 -25.19 48.06
N PHE A 138 5.31 -24.87 47.07
CA PHE A 138 5.11 -23.68 46.25
C PHE A 138 3.77 -23.73 45.52
N TYR A 139 3.02 -22.63 45.62
CA TYR A 139 1.69 -22.50 45.04
C TYR A 139 1.41 -21.07 44.63
N PHE A 140 0.86 -20.91 43.43
CA PHE A 140 0.35 -19.63 42.96
C PHE A 140 -0.84 -19.80 42.02
N LYS A 141 -1.74 -18.82 42.02
CA LYS A 141 -2.87 -18.76 41.09
C LYS A 141 -2.71 -17.56 40.18
N PHE A 142 -2.33 -17.79 38.93
CA PHE A 142 -2.12 -16.73 37.94
C PHE A 142 -3.43 -16.00 37.60
N PRO A 143 -3.37 -14.70 37.28
CA PRO A 143 -4.48 -14.00 36.64
C PRO A 143 -4.92 -14.68 35.34
N ARG A 144 -6.20 -14.54 34.97
CA ARG A 144 -6.74 -15.16 33.74
C ARG A 144 -6.07 -14.66 32.46
N SER A 145 -5.44 -13.49 32.47
CA SER A 145 -4.68 -12.93 31.34
C SER A 145 -3.51 -13.81 30.89
N PHE A 146 -2.93 -14.61 31.78
CA PHE A 146 -1.83 -15.53 31.46
C PHE A 146 -2.32 -16.93 31.03
N VAL A 147 -3.62 -17.20 31.15
CA VAL A 147 -4.18 -18.53 30.90
C VAL A 147 -4.65 -18.62 29.45
N ILE A 148 -3.95 -19.41 28.66
CA ILE A 148 -4.26 -19.66 27.24
C ILE A 148 -4.64 -21.13 27.07
N ARG A 149 -5.58 -21.42 26.17
CA ARG A 149 -5.96 -22.80 25.88
C ARG A 149 -4.77 -23.58 25.30
N SER A 150 -4.72 -24.88 25.57
CA SER A 150 -3.60 -25.74 25.14
C SER A 150 -3.41 -25.79 23.62
N ASP A 151 -4.48 -25.65 22.85
CA ASP A 151 -4.47 -25.60 21.38
C ASP A 151 -3.94 -24.26 20.84
N ASP A 152 -4.05 -23.18 21.60
CA ASP A 152 -3.69 -21.82 21.16
C ASP A 152 -2.34 -21.32 21.73
N ILE A 153 -1.85 -21.89 22.83
CA ILE A 153 -0.67 -21.38 23.56
C ILE A 153 0.59 -21.32 22.69
N GLY A 154 0.85 -22.37 21.90
CA GLY A 154 2.00 -22.43 21.00
C GLY A 154 1.94 -21.36 19.90
N LYS A 155 0.74 -21.13 19.35
CA LYS A 155 0.50 -20.09 18.34
C LYS A 155 0.75 -18.71 18.93
N ARG A 156 0.20 -18.42 20.12
CA ARG A 156 0.38 -17.13 20.78
C ARG A 156 1.84 -16.83 21.09
N ILE A 157 2.57 -17.81 21.63
CA ILE A 157 4.01 -17.68 21.89
C ILE A 157 4.76 -17.37 20.58
N SER A 158 4.47 -18.10 19.50
CA SER A 158 5.11 -17.89 18.20
C SER A 158 4.82 -16.50 17.61
N GLU A 159 3.58 -16.02 17.72
CA GLU A 159 3.19 -14.68 17.25
C GLU A 159 3.90 -13.56 18.02
N ASP A 160 4.02 -13.68 19.34
CA ASP A 160 4.71 -12.69 20.19
C ASP A 160 6.23 -12.70 19.91
N VAL A 161 6.84 -13.88 19.78
CA VAL A 161 8.27 -14.02 19.38
C VAL A 161 8.52 -13.39 18.01
N SER A 162 7.64 -13.66 17.03
CA SER A 162 7.75 -13.05 15.69
C SER A 162 7.66 -11.52 15.76
N THR A 163 6.76 -10.99 16.59
CA THR A 163 6.61 -9.54 16.82
C THR A 163 7.89 -8.93 17.39
N VAL A 164 8.45 -9.55 18.43
CA VAL A 164 9.70 -9.12 19.07
C VAL A 164 10.87 -9.12 18.07
N ASN A 165 10.99 -10.17 17.25
CA ASN A 165 12.05 -10.25 16.24
C ASN A 165 11.91 -9.18 15.16
N VAL A 166 10.69 -8.90 14.69
CA VAL A 166 10.44 -7.82 13.72
C VAL A 166 10.75 -6.46 14.34
N PHE A 167 10.38 -6.25 15.60
CA PHE A 167 10.65 -5.00 16.31
C PHE A 167 12.16 -4.78 16.50
N ARG A 168 12.89 -5.81 16.96
CA ARG A 168 14.36 -5.79 17.10
C ARG A 168 15.03 -5.37 15.79
N ARG A 169 14.68 -6.06 14.69
CA ARG A 169 15.21 -5.73 13.37
C ARG A 169 14.84 -4.32 12.92
N GLY A 170 13.63 -3.87 13.22
CA GLY A 170 13.24 -2.48 12.96
C GLY A 170 14.15 -1.49 13.67
N LEU A 171 14.39 -1.69 14.97
CA LEU A 171 15.26 -0.82 15.78
C LEU A 171 16.73 -0.83 15.32
N GLU A 172 17.22 -1.98 14.83
CA GLU A 172 18.60 -2.17 14.37
C GLU A 172 18.83 -1.68 12.93
N GLU A 173 17.90 -1.95 12.02
CA GLU A 173 18.10 -1.76 10.58
C GLU A 173 17.58 -0.41 10.06
N ILE A 174 16.49 0.13 10.62
CA ILE A 174 15.95 1.43 10.18
C ILE A 174 16.80 2.54 10.80
N THR A 175 17.29 3.54 10.07
CA THR A 175 18.09 4.65 10.62
C THR A 175 17.22 5.76 11.20
N MET A 176 17.75 6.58 12.12
CA MET A 176 17.03 7.77 12.61
C MET A 176 16.83 8.80 11.50
N ASP A 177 17.81 8.95 10.61
CA ASP A 177 17.76 9.84 9.46
C ASP A 177 16.60 9.49 8.49
N ALA A 178 16.36 8.20 8.24
CA ALA A 178 15.22 7.75 7.45
C ALA A 178 13.88 8.07 8.14
N VAL A 179 13.82 7.94 9.48
CA VAL A 179 12.62 8.29 10.26
C VAL A 179 12.34 9.79 10.18
N GLU A 180 13.35 10.64 10.36
CA GLU A 180 13.26 12.09 10.25
C GLU A 180 12.84 12.52 8.84
N THR A 181 13.50 11.99 7.81
CA THR A 181 13.16 12.24 6.40
C THR A 181 11.70 11.90 6.10
N VAL A 182 11.20 10.75 6.58
CA VAL A 182 9.79 10.37 6.36
C VAL A 182 8.85 11.30 7.13
N MET A 183 9.17 11.72 8.36
CA MET A 183 8.35 12.69 9.09
C MET A 183 8.28 14.03 8.36
N GLU A 184 9.41 14.54 7.83
CA GLU A 184 9.44 15.76 7.01
C GLU A 184 8.61 15.63 5.74
N LEU A 185 8.69 14.49 5.05
CA LEU A 185 7.87 14.21 3.87
C LEU A 185 6.37 14.20 4.19
N ILE A 186 5.99 13.71 5.38
CA ILE A 186 4.60 13.76 5.85
C ILE A 186 4.20 15.21 6.16
N ASP A 187 5.03 15.97 6.87
CA ASP A 187 4.78 17.38 7.20
C ASP A 187 4.61 18.26 5.96
N GLN A 188 5.37 17.98 4.90
CA GLN A 188 5.28 18.66 3.61
C GLN A 188 4.14 18.14 2.73
N ASN A 189 3.41 17.11 3.16
CA ASN A 189 2.39 16.41 2.38
C ASN A 189 2.92 15.89 1.02
N SER A 190 4.19 15.48 1.01
CA SER A 190 4.96 15.07 -0.18
C SER A 190 4.89 13.58 -0.49
N ILE A 191 4.22 12.77 0.36
CA ILE A 191 4.04 11.33 0.14
C ILE A 191 2.58 10.90 0.27
N TYR A 192 2.11 10.11 -0.71
CA TYR A 192 0.72 9.63 -0.73
C TYR A 192 0.37 8.81 0.52
N ARG A 193 -0.70 9.21 1.24
CA ARG A 193 -1.17 8.58 2.50
C ARG A 193 -0.13 8.56 3.63
N GLY A 194 0.84 9.47 3.61
CA GLY A 194 1.82 9.61 4.69
C GLY A 194 1.19 9.87 6.06
N GLU A 195 0.23 10.80 6.12
CA GLU A 195 -0.38 11.27 7.37
C GLU A 195 -1.06 10.16 8.19
N GLU A 196 -1.63 9.15 7.51
CA GLU A 196 -2.25 7.99 8.17
C GLU A 196 -1.23 7.17 9.01
N ASN A 197 0.06 7.28 8.69
CA ASN A 197 1.13 6.53 9.33
C ASN A 197 1.87 7.34 10.42
N ARG A 198 1.57 8.64 10.57
CA ARG A 198 2.28 9.55 11.48
C ARG A 198 2.38 8.99 12.91
N GLY A 199 1.24 8.62 13.51
CA GLY A 199 1.23 8.14 14.89
C GLY A 199 2.03 6.86 15.12
N ILE A 200 2.12 5.98 14.10
CA ILE A 200 2.93 4.76 14.20
C ILE A 200 4.43 5.09 14.09
N ILE A 201 4.80 6.03 13.22
CA ILE A 201 6.19 6.50 13.08
C ILE A 201 6.65 7.21 14.34
N GLU A 202 5.85 8.09 14.94
CA GLU A 202 6.20 8.82 16.18
C GLU A 202 6.46 7.86 17.35
N VAL A 203 5.59 6.86 17.54
CA VAL A 203 5.78 5.84 18.58
C VAL A 203 7.05 5.02 18.32
N PHE A 204 7.32 4.65 17.06
CA PHE A 204 8.54 3.94 16.70
C PHE A 204 9.80 4.80 16.92
N ALA A 205 9.77 6.07 16.49
CA ALA A 205 10.85 7.03 16.62
C ALA A 205 11.26 7.22 18.08
N LYS A 206 10.29 7.43 18.97
CA LYS A 206 10.50 7.51 20.42
C LYS A 206 11.27 6.28 20.92
N HIS A 207 10.77 5.09 20.61
CA HIS A 207 11.39 3.87 21.12
C HIS A 207 12.74 3.54 20.47
N LYS A 208 12.98 4.03 19.26
CA LYS A 208 14.28 3.92 18.60
C LYS A 208 15.32 4.81 19.27
N MET A 209 14.97 6.05 19.64
CA MET A 209 15.86 6.93 20.40
C MET A 209 16.23 6.30 21.74
N GLU A 210 15.23 5.85 22.51
CA GLU A 210 15.43 5.16 23.79
C GLU A 210 16.32 3.89 23.63
N TYR A 211 16.16 3.13 22.54
CA TYR A 211 16.98 1.94 22.27
C TYR A 211 18.45 2.26 21.97
N ILE A 212 18.72 3.36 21.27
CA ILE A 212 20.09 3.79 20.91
C ILE A 212 20.88 4.20 22.16
N GLU A 213 20.22 4.74 23.18
CA GLU A 213 20.84 5.15 24.44
C GLU A 213 21.25 3.98 25.36
N ILE A 214 20.71 2.78 25.11
CA ILE A 214 21.04 1.59 25.87
C ILE A 214 22.36 1.02 25.32
N ASN A 215 23.36 0.87 26.19
CA ASN A 215 24.68 0.33 25.79
C ASN A 215 24.85 -1.16 26.11
N ASP A 216 24.06 -1.69 27.03
CA ASP A 216 24.14 -3.10 27.47
C ASP A 216 23.21 -3.99 26.64
N ASP A 217 23.75 -5.07 26.09
CA ASP A 217 23.01 -5.96 25.17
C ASP A 217 21.87 -6.73 25.86
N ASP A 218 22.05 -7.11 27.13
CA ASP A 218 20.97 -7.76 27.89
C ASP A 218 19.84 -6.75 28.19
N ALA A 219 20.19 -5.52 28.59
CA ALA A 219 19.22 -4.44 28.75
C ALA A 219 18.50 -4.10 27.43
N LYS A 220 19.19 -4.12 26.29
CA LYS A 220 18.57 -3.98 24.96
C LYS A 220 17.57 -5.09 24.71
N ASN A 221 17.96 -6.34 24.94
CA ASN A 221 17.06 -7.47 24.76
C ASN A 221 15.82 -7.34 25.67
N ASN A 222 16.01 -6.99 26.94
CA ASN A 222 14.91 -6.77 27.88
C ASN A 222 13.98 -5.65 27.39
N TYR A 223 14.54 -4.53 26.93
CA TYR A 223 13.79 -3.41 26.38
C TYR A 223 12.92 -3.82 25.19
N VAL A 224 13.48 -4.55 24.22
CA VAL A 224 12.74 -5.01 23.03
C VAL A 224 11.56 -5.90 23.44
N TRP A 225 11.78 -6.87 24.34
CA TRP A 225 10.72 -7.75 24.84
C TRP A 225 9.61 -6.98 25.54
N PHE A 226 9.97 -6.06 26.43
CA PHE A 226 9.02 -5.24 27.18
C PHE A 226 8.20 -4.35 26.24
N VAL A 227 8.86 -3.54 25.41
CA VAL A 227 8.19 -2.56 24.55
C VAL A 227 7.33 -3.23 23.47
N ALA A 228 7.82 -4.29 22.82
CA ALA A 228 7.04 -5.00 21.80
C ALA A 228 5.72 -5.57 22.36
N SER A 229 5.69 -5.92 23.65
CA SER A 229 4.48 -6.40 24.33
C SER A 229 3.45 -5.30 24.63
N LYS A 230 3.82 -4.01 24.47
CA LYS A 230 3.01 -2.83 24.84
C LYS A 230 2.52 -2.03 23.64
N ILE A 231 3.34 -1.89 22.60
CA ILE A 231 3.07 -0.95 21.48
C ILE A 231 2.22 -1.54 20.35
N GLY A 232 1.73 -2.77 20.51
CA GLY A 232 0.81 -3.41 19.57
C GLY A 232 1.35 -3.49 18.14
N GLY A 233 0.55 -3.07 17.17
CA GLY A 233 0.89 -3.16 15.74
C GLY A 233 2.17 -2.41 15.34
N THR A 234 2.56 -1.36 16.08
CA THR A 234 3.78 -0.59 15.82
C THR A 234 5.04 -1.43 15.97
N ALA A 235 5.03 -2.47 16.81
CA ALA A 235 6.16 -3.40 16.91
C ALA A 235 6.46 -4.12 15.58
N ARG A 236 5.47 -4.19 14.68
CA ARG A 236 5.60 -4.78 13.34
C ARG A 236 5.74 -3.74 12.23
N ILE A 237 6.06 -2.47 12.55
CA ILE A 237 6.15 -1.37 11.58
C ILE A 237 7.02 -1.73 10.37
N ARG A 238 8.15 -2.42 10.55
CA ARG A 238 9.06 -2.85 9.48
C ARG A 238 8.36 -3.65 8.37
N ASN A 239 7.31 -4.39 8.69
CA ASN A 239 6.56 -5.22 7.74
C ASN A 239 5.39 -4.49 7.07
N THR A 240 5.20 -3.21 7.37
CA THR A 240 4.14 -2.39 6.76
C THR A 240 4.64 -1.71 5.48
N ALA A 241 3.71 -1.13 4.71
CA ALA A 241 4.09 -0.34 3.54
C ALA A 241 5.00 0.84 3.93
N ILE A 242 4.67 1.57 5.00
CA ILE A 242 5.52 2.67 5.50
C ILE A 242 6.85 2.16 6.05
N GLY A 243 6.87 0.95 6.62
CA GLY A 243 8.10 0.26 7.01
C GLY A 243 9.03 -0.01 5.82
N THR A 244 8.47 -0.29 4.65
CA THR A 244 9.26 -0.47 3.42
C THR A 244 9.92 0.84 2.99
N LEU A 245 9.23 1.98 3.11
CA LEU A 245 9.83 3.30 2.86
C LEU A 245 11.02 3.54 3.80
N LEU A 246 10.79 3.33 5.10
CA LEU A 246 11.81 3.50 6.13
C LEU A 246 13.03 2.60 5.87
N THR A 247 12.82 1.32 5.54
CA THR A 247 13.90 0.37 5.23
C THR A 247 14.65 0.78 3.96
N ASN A 248 13.96 1.12 2.88
CA ASN A 248 14.61 1.52 1.62
C ASN A 248 15.54 2.73 1.81
N LEU A 249 15.07 3.77 2.50
CA LEU A 249 15.89 4.95 2.82
C LEU A 249 17.08 4.59 3.71
N SER A 250 16.87 3.71 4.69
CA SER A 250 17.95 3.24 5.58
C SER A 250 19.01 2.42 4.85
N GLU A 251 18.62 1.70 3.80
CA GLU A 251 19.52 0.93 2.91
C GLU A 251 20.20 1.80 1.83
N GLY A 252 19.96 3.12 1.83
CA GLY A 252 20.57 4.05 0.88
C GLY A 252 19.89 4.08 -0.49
N THR A 253 18.64 3.63 -0.59
CA THR A 253 17.83 3.82 -1.80
C THR A 253 17.56 5.31 -1.98
N GLU A 254 17.69 5.79 -3.22
CA GLU A 254 17.40 7.18 -3.59
C GLU A 254 15.94 7.56 -3.23
N LEU A 255 15.74 8.79 -2.74
CA LEU A 255 14.51 9.26 -2.10
C LEU A 255 13.28 9.10 -3.01
N ASP A 256 13.36 9.57 -4.26
CA ASP A 256 12.25 9.51 -5.21
C ASP A 256 11.91 8.06 -5.56
N SER A 257 12.92 7.20 -5.65
CA SER A 257 12.76 5.76 -5.88
C SER A 257 12.10 5.05 -4.69
N ALA A 258 12.50 5.38 -3.47
CA ALA A 258 11.96 4.83 -2.23
C ALA A 258 10.50 5.27 -2.02
N VAL A 259 10.21 6.56 -2.23
CA VAL A 259 8.85 7.12 -2.22
C VAL A 259 8.00 6.48 -3.30
N SER A 260 8.48 6.38 -4.54
CA SER A 260 7.75 5.73 -5.63
C SER A 260 7.40 4.27 -5.33
N ALA A 261 8.31 3.52 -4.69
CA ALA A 261 8.04 2.14 -4.27
C ALA A 261 6.95 2.07 -3.18
N PHE A 262 7.01 2.97 -2.20
CA PHE A 262 5.97 3.11 -1.17
C PHE A 262 4.62 3.48 -1.79
N GLU A 263 4.58 4.51 -2.63
CA GLU A 263 3.36 4.97 -3.30
C GLU A 263 2.76 3.88 -4.18
N LYS A 264 3.59 3.09 -4.89
CA LYS A 264 3.11 1.88 -5.59
C LYS A 264 2.42 0.91 -4.63
N MET A 265 2.95 0.67 -3.43
CA MET A 265 2.32 -0.26 -2.48
C MET A 265 1.01 0.27 -1.90
N VAL A 266 0.92 1.57 -1.64
CA VAL A 266 -0.27 2.20 -1.02
C VAL A 266 -1.30 2.70 -2.03
N ALA A 267 -0.93 2.80 -3.31
CA ALA A 267 -1.80 3.23 -4.39
C ALA A 267 -3.02 2.29 -4.53
N PRO A 268 -4.24 2.84 -4.66
CA PRO A 268 -5.47 2.06 -4.84
C PRO A 268 -5.43 1.12 -6.05
N THR A 269 -4.58 1.43 -7.03
CA THR A 269 -4.40 0.70 -8.30
C THR A 269 -3.63 -0.63 -8.15
N ASN A 270 -2.78 -0.80 -7.12
CA ASN A 270 -2.00 -2.03 -6.93
C ASN A 270 -2.65 -3.02 -5.94
N TYR A 271 -3.70 -2.61 -5.23
CA TYR A 271 -4.58 -3.55 -4.55
C TYR A 271 -5.51 -4.14 -5.63
N LYS A 272 -5.08 -5.18 -6.35
CA LYS A 272 -5.98 -6.02 -7.19
C LYS A 272 -7.23 -6.27 -6.36
N ARG A 273 -8.34 -5.55 -6.63
CA ARG A 273 -9.56 -5.62 -5.80
C ARG A 273 -10.02 -7.07 -5.87
N PRO A 274 -9.84 -7.88 -4.81
CA PRO A 274 -10.30 -9.25 -4.84
C PRO A 274 -11.82 -9.20 -5.00
N LYS A 275 -12.42 -10.03 -5.85
CA LYS A 275 -13.88 -10.17 -5.90
C LYS A 275 -14.36 -10.44 -4.47
N ALA A 276 -14.98 -9.44 -3.84
CA ALA A 276 -15.35 -9.53 -2.45
C ALA A 276 -16.37 -10.67 -2.27
N LEU A 277 -15.98 -11.73 -1.58
CA LEU A 277 -16.89 -12.80 -1.20
C LEU A 277 -17.85 -12.25 -0.12
N VAL A 278 -19.13 -12.15 -0.47
CA VAL A 278 -20.20 -11.66 0.40
C VAL A 278 -21.17 -12.80 0.72
N THR A 279 -21.54 -12.94 1.99
CA THR A 279 -22.52 -13.95 2.44
C THR A 279 -23.94 -13.39 2.43
N LYS A 280 -24.96 -14.26 2.40
CA LYS A 280 -26.38 -13.83 2.46
C LYS A 280 -26.70 -12.98 3.70
N ALA A 281 -26.10 -13.30 4.85
CA ALA A 281 -26.27 -12.54 6.09
C ALA A 281 -25.68 -11.12 5.98
N MET A 282 -24.51 -10.98 5.34
CA MET A 282 -23.91 -9.66 5.11
C MET A 282 -24.77 -8.78 4.20
N ILE A 283 -25.36 -9.36 3.15
CA ILE A 283 -26.28 -8.65 2.24
C ILE A 283 -27.51 -8.17 2.99
N LYS A 284 -28.13 -9.03 3.80
CA LYS A 284 -29.31 -8.67 4.59
C LYS A 284 -29.01 -7.52 5.58
N ASN A 285 -27.93 -7.62 6.33
CA ASN A 285 -27.55 -6.56 7.28
C ASN A 285 -27.29 -5.23 6.58
N ALA A 286 -26.66 -5.25 5.40
CA ALA A 286 -26.43 -4.04 4.61
C ALA A 286 -27.74 -3.46 4.06
N GLN A 287 -28.67 -4.30 3.61
CA GLN A 287 -30.00 -3.87 3.17
C GLN A 287 -30.78 -3.20 4.32
N ASP A 288 -30.85 -3.86 5.49
CA ASP A 288 -31.53 -3.32 6.67
C ASP A 288 -30.94 -1.96 7.08
N LYS A 289 -29.61 -1.79 6.98
CA LYS A 289 -28.92 -0.52 7.25
C LYS A 289 -29.31 0.56 6.23
N VAL A 290 -29.32 0.25 4.93
CA VAL A 290 -29.71 1.18 3.86
C VAL A 290 -31.14 1.65 4.04
N GLU A 291 -32.06 0.73 4.34
CA GLU A 291 -33.47 1.04 4.60
C GLU A 291 -33.63 1.93 5.84
N LYS A 292 -32.94 1.59 6.94
CA LYS A 292 -32.96 2.37 8.17
C LYS A 292 -32.46 3.80 7.98
N LEU A 293 -31.43 4.00 7.15
CA LEU A 293 -30.89 5.33 6.83
C LEU A 293 -31.75 6.08 5.80
N GLY A 294 -32.64 5.38 5.08
CA GLY A 294 -33.43 5.93 3.98
C GLY A 294 -32.60 6.19 2.73
N LEU A 295 -31.60 5.35 2.46
CA LEU A 295 -30.64 5.51 1.35
C LEU A 295 -31.00 4.67 0.12
N SER A 296 -32.08 3.89 0.14
CA SER A 296 -32.43 2.96 -0.95
C SER A 296 -32.56 3.66 -2.30
N SER A 297 -33.20 4.84 -2.35
CA SER A 297 -33.35 5.64 -3.56
C SER A 297 -32.05 6.34 -4.01
N ALA A 298 -31.05 6.45 -3.13
CA ALA A 298 -29.75 7.08 -3.40
C ALA A 298 -28.74 6.13 -4.06
N LEU A 299 -29.03 4.83 -4.16
CA LEU A 299 -28.13 3.83 -4.75
C LEU A 299 -28.15 3.84 -6.28
N SER A 300 -29.27 4.19 -6.90
CA SER A 300 -29.41 4.21 -8.36
C SER A 300 -28.71 5.44 -8.96
N ARG A 301 -27.87 5.21 -9.97
CA ARG A 301 -26.98 6.22 -10.56
C ARG A 301 -27.12 6.30 -12.08
N ARG A 302 -26.91 7.50 -12.63
CA ARG A 302 -26.89 7.79 -14.07
C ARG A 302 -25.77 8.78 -14.39
N TYR A 303 -25.36 8.87 -15.66
CA TYR A 303 -24.50 9.97 -16.07
C TYR A 303 -25.18 11.31 -15.77
N ALA A 304 -24.39 12.27 -15.27
CA ALA A 304 -24.87 13.62 -15.03
C ALA A 304 -25.07 14.34 -16.36
N VAL A 305 -26.05 15.23 -16.41
CA VAL A 305 -26.36 16.11 -17.55
C VAL A 305 -26.18 17.57 -17.16
N MET A 306 -26.21 18.50 -18.11
CA MET A 306 -26.01 19.92 -17.83
C MET A 306 -27.03 20.49 -16.84
N ASP A 307 -28.29 20.07 -16.94
CA ASP A 307 -29.40 20.48 -16.04
C ASP A 307 -29.19 20.09 -14.57
N ASP A 308 -28.28 19.15 -14.31
CA ASP A 308 -27.93 18.75 -12.94
C ASP A 308 -27.02 19.77 -12.24
N LEU A 309 -26.36 20.67 -12.99
CA LEU A 309 -25.35 21.59 -12.48
C LEU A 309 -25.93 22.96 -12.14
N THR A 310 -25.45 23.55 -11.04
CA THR A 310 -25.70 24.95 -10.72
C THR A 310 -24.49 25.82 -11.06
N ILE A 311 -24.68 27.14 -11.14
CA ILE A 311 -23.59 28.11 -11.37
C ILE A 311 -22.47 27.95 -10.33
N ASN A 312 -22.79 27.59 -9.09
CA ASN A 312 -21.80 27.41 -8.03
C ASN A 312 -20.89 26.18 -8.23
N ASN A 313 -21.31 25.22 -9.05
CA ASN A 313 -20.53 24.01 -9.32
C ASN A 313 -19.51 24.22 -10.46
N VAL A 314 -19.59 25.36 -11.16
CA VAL A 314 -18.91 25.59 -12.42
C VAL A 314 -17.91 26.74 -12.32
N ILE A 315 -16.68 26.50 -12.75
CA ILE A 315 -15.59 27.48 -12.87
C ILE A 315 -15.66 28.21 -14.23
N PHE A 316 -16.04 27.49 -15.28
CA PHE A 316 -16.21 28.02 -16.63
C PHE A 316 -17.35 27.29 -17.33
N ALA A 317 -18.18 28.03 -18.08
CA ALA A 317 -19.15 27.48 -19.03
C ALA A 317 -19.04 28.23 -20.35
N ASP A 318 -19.03 27.51 -21.46
CA ASP A 318 -19.04 28.11 -22.79
C ASP A 318 -20.39 28.78 -23.09
N ARG A 319 -20.47 29.60 -24.16
CA ARG A 319 -21.71 30.33 -24.48
C ARG A 319 -22.91 29.42 -24.72
N ALA A 320 -22.72 28.21 -25.26
CA ALA A 320 -23.80 27.26 -25.47
C ALA A 320 -24.24 26.60 -24.16
N ALA A 321 -23.31 26.13 -23.33
CA ALA A 321 -23.57 25.58 -22.01
C ALA A 321 -24.28 26.59 -21.09
N LYS A 322 -23.91 27.87 -21.14
CA LYS A 322 -24.60 28.94 -20.37
C LYS A 322 -26.09 29.04 -20.72
N LYS A 323 -26.45 28.88 -22.01
CA LYS A 323 -27.85 28.91 -22.45
C LYS A 323 -28.66 27.72 -21.94
N GLU A 324 -28.04 26.54 -21.84
CA GLU A 324 -28.66 25.34 -21.26
C GLU A 324 -28.83 25.48 -19.74
N MET A 325 -27.88 26.11 -19.05
CA MET A 325 -27.93 26.29 -17.59
C MET A 325 -28.92 27.36 -17.11
N ASN A 326 -29.30 28.34 -17.96
CA ASN A 326 -30.23 29.40 -17.59
C ASN A 326 -30.89 30.06 -18.81
N VAL A 327 -32.22 29.94 -18.94
CA VAL A 327 -33.02 30.39 -20.09
C VAL A 327 -33.16 31.93 -20.19
N PHE A 328 -32.70 32.70 -19.18
CA PHE A 328 -32.91 34.15 -19.09
C PHE A 328 -31.75 35.05 -19.56
N ASP A 329 -30.62 34.51 -19.98
CA ASP A 329 -29.43 35.29 -20.37
C ASP A 329 -29.46 35.78 -21.85
N GLU A 330 -30.64 35.91 -22.46
CA GLU A 330 -30.79 36.27 -23.88
C GLU A 330 -30.49 37.74 -24.22
N LEU A 331 -29.97 38.54 -23.28
CA LEU A 331 -29.70 39.96 -23.49
C LEU A 331 -28.34 40.33 -22.90
N MET A 332 -27.26 40.22 -23.68
CA MET A 332 -26.23 41.28 -23.81
C MET A 332 -25.07 40.90 -24.77
N ASN A 333 -25.13 41.55 -25.93
CA ASN A 333 -24.05 42.09 -26.78
C ASN A 333 -23.05 41.15 -27.50
N GLU A 334 -23.20 41.15 -28.82
CA GLU A 334 -22.17 40.91 -29.84
C GLU A 334 -21.30 42.17 -30.03
N VAL A 335 -19.97 42.01 -30.05
CA VAL A 335 -19.04 42.80 -30.89
C VAL A 335 -17.85 41.90 -31.23
N PRO A 336 -17.50 41.70 -32.51
CA PRO A 336 -16.32 40.95 -32.90
C PRO A 336 -15.08 41.86 -32.96
N ASP A 337 -13.92 41.39 -32.49
CA ASP A 337 -12.64 42.00 -32.88
C ASP A 337 -11.42 41.06 -32.81
N ASN A 338 -10.46 41.35 -33.67
CA ASN A 338 -9.53 40.44 -34.34
C ASN A 338 -8.28 40.03 -33.50
N PRO A 339 -7.93 38.73 -33.35
CA PRO A 339 -6.74 38.30 -32.60
C PRO A 339 -5.38 38.54 -33.28
N LYS A 340 -4.44 39.15 -32.56
CA LYS A 340 -2.99 39.08 -32.87
C LYS A 340 -2.38 37.79 -32.30
N ASN A 341 -1.66 37.05 -33.14
CA ASN A 341 -0.99 35.79 -32.79
C ASN A 341 0.30 36.01 -31.97
N PHE A 342 0.44 35.29 -30.85
CA PHE A 342 1.70 35.12 -30.12
C PHE A 342 2.22 33.69 -30.32
N LYS A 343 3.51 33.55 -30.66
CA LYS A 343 4.15 32.30 -31.16
C LYS A 343 4.88 31.44 -30.10
N LYS A 344 4.68 31.66 -28.80
CA LYS A 344 5.31 30.83 -27.75
C LYS A 344 4.25 30.17 -26.88
N VAL A 345 4.38 28.86 -26.68
CA VAL A 345 3.59 28.09 -25.72
C VAL A 345 4.13 28.42 -24.33
N GLU A 346 3.30 29.06 -23.51
CA GLU A 346 3.59 29.42 -22.12
C GLU A 346 3.17 28.25 -21.21
N GLU A 347 4.03 27.83 -20.28
CA GLU A 347 3.67 26.85 -19.25
C GLU A 347 3.07 27.56 -18.04
N VAL A 348 1.89 27.11 -17.60
CA VAL A 348 1.12 27.78 -16.54
C VAL A 348 0.55 26.73 -15.58
N GLY A 349 0.71 26.92 -14.28
CA GLY A 349 0.08 26.06 -13.27
C GLY A 349 -1.45 26.21 -13.27
N ILE A 350 -2.17 25.14 -12.90
CA ILE A 350 -3.64 25.10 -12.95
C ILE A 350 -4.32 26.20 -12.14
N ASP A 351 -3.79 26.59 -10.97
CA ASP A 351 -4.39 27.68 -10.18
C ASP A 351 -4.24 29.04 -10.88
N THR A 352 -3.09 29.31 -11.49
CA THR A 352 -2.87 30.51 -12.32
C THR A 352 -3.77 30.47 -13.56
N PHE A 353 -3.91 29.31 -14.20
CA PHE A 353 -4.82 29.15 -15.33
C PHE A 353 -6.27 29.48 -14.95
N ILE A 354 -6.78 28.91 -13.85
CA ILE A 354 -8.15 29.12 -13.37
C ILE A 354 -8.39 30.56 -12.92
N ASN A 355 -7.46 31.18 -12.20
CA ASN A 355 -7.69 32.51 -11.62
C ASN A 355 -7.41 33.64 -12.61
N ASP A 356 -6.43 33.49 -13.50
CA ASP A 356 -5.94 34.61 -14.30
C ASP A 356 -6.32 34.53 -15.79
N ILE A 357 -6.51 33.32 -16.31
CA ILE A 357 -6.74 33.04 -17.73
C ILE A 357 -8.22 32.75 -18.01
N VAL A 358 -8.83 31.81 -17.27
CA VAL A 358 -10.22 31.40 -17.47
C VAL A 358 -11.21 32.57 -17.43
N PRO A 359 -11.16 33.53 -16.47
CA PRO A 359 -12.13 34.63 -16.40
C PRO A 359 -12.11 35.58 -17.59
N LYS A 360 -11.03 35.56 -18.39
CA LYS A 360 -10.85 36.41 -19.58
C LYS A 360 -11.08 35.65 -20.89
N SER A 361 -11.38 34.36 -20.82
CA SER A 361 -11.56 33.49 -21.98
C SER A 361 -13.01 33.47 -22.46
N GLU A 362 -13.19 33.43 -23.79
CA GLU A 362 -14.49 33.21 -24.43
C GLU A 362 -14.66 31.75 -24.82
N THR A 363 -13.61 31.11 -25.34
CA THR A 363 -13.57 29.68 -25.62
C THR A 363 -12.29 29.04 -25.12
N ILE A 364 -12.42 27.80 -24.65
CA ILE A 364 -11.33 26.96 -24.18
C ILE A 364 -11.42 25.65 -24.94
N GLU A 365 -10.30 25.21 -25.53
CA GLU A 365 -10.19 23.91 -26.18
C GLU A 365 -8.96 23.17 -25.66
N LEU A 366 -9.08 21.87 -25.38
CA LEU A 366 -7.96 21.03 -24.97
C LEU A 366 -7.47 20.17 -26.12
N HIS A 367 -6.16 20.13 -26.33
CA HIS A 367 -5.53 19.18 -27.23
C HIS A 367 -5.50 17.81 -26.55
N LEU A 368 -6.34 16.92 -27.04
CA LEU A 368 -6.34 15.53 -26.56
C LEU A 368 -5.15 14.80 -27.18
N GLU A 369 -4.42 14.01 -26.40
CA GLU A 369 -3.30 13.19 -26.88
C GLU A 369 -3.61 11.74 -26.48
N ASN A 370 -2.98 10.74 -27.12
CA ASN A 370 -3.19 9.34 -26.75
C ASN A 370 -2.90 9.06 -25.27
N ARG A 371 -1.92 9.76 -24.67
CA ARG A 371 -1.58 9.65 -23.24
C ARG A 371 -2.68 10.13 -22.29
N HIS A 372 -3.68 10.87 -22.77
CA HIS A 372 -4.80 11.38 -21.96
C HIS A 372 -5.97 10.39 -21.86
N GLU A 373 -5.90 9.21 -22.51
CA GLU A 373 -6.94 8.17 -22.39
C GLU A 373 -7.28 7.80 -20.93
N PRO A 374 -6.32 7.63 -20.00
CA PRO A 374 -6.61 7.34 -18.59
C PRO A 374 -7.23 8.53 -17.84
N ASN A 375 -7.10 9.75 -18.38
CA ASN A 375 -7.68 10.96 -17.82
C ASN A 375 -9.15 11.14 -18.21
N LEU A 376 -9.69 10.33 -19.13
CA LEU A 376 -11.10 10.40 -19.48
C LEU A 376 -11.97 10.13 -18.25
N VAL A 377 -12.89 11.04 -17.94
CA VAL A 377 -13.72 11.01 -16.74
C VAL A 377 -15.15 11.32 -17.07
N SER A 378 -16.08 10.70 -16.35
CA SER A 378 -17.51 11.02 -16.43
C SER A 378 -18.04 11.38 -15.05
N LEU A 379 -18.89 12.41 -15.01
CA LEU A 379 -19.63 12.82 -13.82
C LEU A 379 -20.89 11.97 -13.67
N ILE A 380 -21.18 11.53 -12.46
CA ILE A 380 -22.29 10.63 -12.16
C ILE A 380 -23.23 11.29 -11.14
N ALA A 381 -24.52 11.33 -11.49
CA ALA A 381 -25.61 11.88 -10.70
C ALA A 381 -26.48 10.75 -10.09
N PRO A 382 -27.25 11.04 -9.02
CA PRO A 382 -28.32 10.14 -8.61
C PRO A 382 -29.45 10.13 -9.65
N VAL A 383 -30.13 9.01 -9.81
CA VAL A 383 -31.35 8.96 -10.64
C VAL A 383 -32.47 9.81 -10.01
N ASN A 384 -32.59 9.76 -8.68
CA ASN A 384 -33.57 10.53 -7.91
C ASN A 384 -32.90 11.76 -7.32
N THR A 385 -33.48 12.96 -7.53
CA THR A 385 -32.87 14.24 -7.11
C THR A 385 -33.11 14.56 -5.64
N ASP A 386 -34.24 14.14 -5.06
CA ASP A 386 -34.58 14.32 -3.64
C ASP A 386 -34.16 13.08 -2.83
N VAL A 387 -32.85 12.91 -2.66
CA VAL A 387 -32.28 11.79 -1.89
C VAL A 387 -31.28 12.25 -0.85
N LYS A 388 -31.23 11.52 0.27
CA LYS A 388 -30.23 11.76 1.31
C LYS A 388 -28.81 11.57 0.77
N PRO A 389 -27.82 12.32 1.29
CA PRO A 389 -26.43 12.19 0.87
C PRO A 389 -25.89 10.76 1.06
N LEU A 390 -25.49 10.11 -0.03
CA LEU A 390 -24.84 8.80 0.03
C LEU A 390 -23.34 8.92 0.42
N PHE A 391 -22.74 10.06 0.11
CA PHE A 391 -21.30 10.28 0.17
C PHE A 391 -20.85 10.99 1.45
N LYS A 392 -19.53 11.07 1.64
CA LYS A 392 -18.90 11.82 2.74
C LYS A 392 -19.09 13.34 2.62
N TRP A 393 -19.37 13.82 1.41
CA TRP A 393 -19.72 15.21 1.12
C TRP A 393 -21.24 15.37 0.94
N ARG A 394 -21.72 16.61 1.01
CA ARG A 394 -23.16 16.92 1.10
C ARG A 394 -23.94 16.70 -0.20
N ASN A 395 -23.31 16.86 -1.36
CA ASN A 395 -23.98 16.61 -2.64
C ASN A 395 -23.96 15.13 -3.02
N ASN A 396 -24.84 14.74 -3.95
CA ASN A 396 -24.98 13.36 -4.39
C ASN A 396 -24.22 13.04 -5.68
N PHE A 397 -23.23 13.84 -6.08
CA PHE A 397 -22.46 13.58 -7.30
C PHE A 397 -21.19 12.80 -6.99
N SER A 398 -20.81 11.93 -7.91
CA SER A 398 -19.54 11.21 -7.93
C SER A 398 -18.94 11.27 -9.34
N TRP A 399 -17.82 10.61 -9.56
CA TRP A 399 -17.19 10.51 -10.86
C TRP A 399 -16.54 9.15 -11.05
N SER A 400 -16.30 8.78 -12.31
CA SER A 400 -15.54 7.58 -12.67
C SER A 400 -14.63 7.88 -13.87
N TYR A 401 -13.38 7.44 -13.77
CA TYR A 401 -12.41 7.50 -14.86
C TYR A 401 -12.57 6.29 -15.82
N ASN A 402 -12.05 6.44 -17.04
CA ASN A 402 -11.98 5.39 -18.06
C ASN A 402 -11.14 4.19 -17.58
N GLY A 403 -11.54 2.98 -18.00
CA GLY A 403 -10.82 1.74 -17.68
C GLY A 403 -10.95 1.21 -16.24
N GLU A 404 -11.58 1.94 -15.31
CA GLU A 404 -11.55 1.63 -13.87
C GLU A 404 -10.12 1.50 -13.25
N VAL A 405 -9.04 1.83 -14.00
CA VAL A 405 -7.60 1.88 -13.61
C VAL A 405 -6.76 2.69 -14.62
N ALA A 406 -5.49 3.02 -14.31
CA ALA A 406 -4.80 4.24 -14.76
C ALA A 406 -3.50 4.10 -15.62
N ASP A 407 -3.18 2.97 -16.28
CA ASP A 407 -1.92 2.82 -17.04
C ASP A 407 -2.06 2.05 -18.38
N SER A 408 -1.07 2.20 -19.28
CA SER A 408 -1.02 1.59 -20.65
C SER A 408 -1.33 0.09 -20.66
N ILE A 409 -2.24 -0.31 -21.56
CA ILE A 409 -2.69 -1.70 -21.74
C ILE A 409 -1.54 -2.64 -22.16
N ILE A 410 -0.59 -2.17 -23.00
CA ILE A 410 0.58 -2.97 -23.42
C ILE A 410 1.49 -3.23 -22.21
N ARG A 411 1.74 -2.21 -21.40
CA ARG A 411 2.50 -2.32 -20.14
C ARG A 411 1.86 -3.33 -19.18
N GLU A 412 0.54 -3.30 -19.04
CA GLU A 412 -0.17 -4.27 -18.20
C GLU A 412 -0.07 -5.70 -18.75
N ARG A 413 -0.17 -5.89 -20.06
CA ARG A 413 -0.05 -7.20 -20.72
C ARG A 413 1.37 -7.77 -20.59
N VAL A 414 2.40 -6.95 -20.78
CA VAL A 414 3.81 -7.33 -20.52
C VAL A 414 4.00 -7.78 -19.08
N LYS A 415 3.48 -7.02 -18.10
CA LYS A 415 3.54 -7.38 -16.68
C LYS A 415 2.82 -8.71 -16.39
N ASN A 416 1.67 -8.94 -17.00
CA ASN A 416 0.92 -10.18 -16.84
C ASN A 416 1.63 -11.39 -17.47
N ALA A 417 2.40 -11.18 -18.54
CA ALA A 417 3.27 -12.19 -19.16
C ALA A 417 4.59 -12.42 -18.39
N GLY A 418 4.81 -11.74 -17.27
CA GLY A 418 6.02 -11.87 -16.43
C GLY A 418 7.18 -10.94 -16.82
N GLY A 419 6.96 -10.02 -17.76
CA GLY A 419 7.98 -9.07 -18.23
C GLY A 419 8.24 -7.91 -17.27
N ASN A 420 9.43 -7.35 -17.38
CA ASN A 420 9.85 -6.19 -16.60
C ASN A 420 9.44 -4.88 -17.30
N VAL A 421 8.63 -4.10 -16.59
CA VAL A 421 8.12 -2.81 -17.05
C VAL A 421 8.80 -1.60 -16.40
N ASN A 422 9.77 -1.83 -15.51
CA ASN A 422 10.47 -0.76 -14.79
C ASN A 422 11.85 -0.45 -15.39
N GLY A 423 12.07 -0.76 -16.68
CA GLY A 423 13.31 -0.42 -17.37
C GLY A 423 13.47 1.08 -17.61
N VAL A 424 14.72 1.54 -17.75
CA VAL A 424 15.06 2.92 -18.16
C VAL A 424 14.72 3.19 -19.62
N LEU A 425 14.72 2.13 -20.43
CA LEU A 425 14.24 2.09 -21.80
C LEU A 425 13.44 0.79 -21.97
N ARG A 426 12.33 0.85 -22.69
CA ARG A 426 11.50 -0.31 -23.06
C ARG A 426 11.12 -0.24 -24.52
N PHE A 427 11.14 -1.39 -25.19
CA PHE A 427 10.50 -1.59 -26.48
C PHE A 427 9.54 -2.76 -26.38
N SER A 428 8.24 -2.49 -26.45
CA SER A 428 7.20 -3.52 -26.36
C SER A 428 6.38 -3.56 -27.63
N ILE A 429 5.92 -4.74 -28.01
CA ILE A 429 5.00 -4.92 -29.14
C ILE A 429 3.78 -5.72 -28.70
N GLN A 430 2.71 -5.56 -29.45
CA GLN A 430 1.44 -6.22 -29.20
C GLN A 430 0.71 -6.50 -30.51
N TRP A 431 0.05 -7.66 -30.58
CA TRP A 431 -0.85 -8.04 -31.66
C TRP A 431 -1.94 -9.00 -31.16
N ASN A 432 -2.77 -9.52 -32.07
CA ASN A 432 -3.85 -10.46 -31.78
C ASN A 432 -4.97 -9.95 -30.84
N GLU A 433 -5.28 -8.65 -30.84
CA GLU A 433 -6.27 -8.09 -29.91
C GLU A 433 -7.68 -8.69 -30.06
N ASP A 434 -8.05 -9.00 -31.30
CA ASP A 434 -9.36 -9.60 -31.63
C ASP A 434 -9.31 -11.15 -31.71
N GLY A 435 -8.19 -11.77 -31.34
CA GLY A 435 -8.01 -13.23 -31.39
C GLY A 435 -7.83 -13.84 -32.80
N ASN A 436 -7.70 -13.00 -33.84
CA ASN A 436 -7.69 -13.42 -35.25
C ASN A 436 -6.31 -13.31 -35.95
N ASN A 437 -5.24 -13.06 -35.20
CA ASN A 437 -3.87 -12.96 -35.72
C ASN A 437 -2.92 -13.90 -34.95
N GLN A 438 -2.68 -15.08 -35.54
CA GLN A 438 -1.82 -16.11 -34.96
C GLN A 438 -0.35 -16.02 -35.41
N ASN A 439 0.02 -14.94 -36.11
CA ASN A 439 1.38 -14.74 -36.58
C ASN A 439 2.34 -14.63 -35.39
N ASP A 440 3.59 -15.00 -35.63
CA ASP A 440 4.70 -14.90 -34.70
C ASP A 440 5.47 -13.62 -35.03
N PHE A 441 5.25 -12.58 -34.24
CA PHE A 441 5.89 -11.27 -34.41
C PHE A 441 6.95 -11.08 -33.34
N ASP A 442 8.21 -10.96 -33.76
CA ASP A 442 9.35 -10.79 -32.87
C ASP A 442 9.73 -9.31 -32.72
N ALA A 443 9.98 -8.88 -31.49
CA ALA A 443 10.63 -7.62 -31.16
C ALA A 443 12.15 -7.75 -31.31
N HIS A 444 12.73 -6.91 -32.16
CA HIS A 444 14.18 -6.85 -32.37
C HIS A 444 14.72 -5.46 -32.02
N CYS A 445 15.90 -5.42 -31.42
CA CYS A 445 16.67 -4.18 -31.26
C CYS A 445 18.14 -4.37 -31.65
N TYR A 446 18.61 -3.61 -32.63
CA TYR A 446 20.05 -3.40 -32.85
C TYR A 446 20.51 -2.22 -32.02
N GLU A 447 21.43 -2.46 -31.09
CA GLU A 447 22.05 -1.45 -30.25
C GLU A 447 23.56 -1.36 -30.56
N PRO A 448 24.30 -0.35 -30.04
CA PRO A 448 25.72 -0.22 -30.32
C PRO A 448 26.55 -1.46 -29.95
N GLY A 449 26.83 -2.29 -30.96
CA GLY A 449 27.63 -3.51 -30.87
C GLY A 449 26.88 -4.77 -30.49
N ASN A 450 25.54 -4.78 -30.38
CA ASN A 450 24.75 -5.99 -30.11
C ASN A 450 23.41 -6.01 -30.86
N HIS A 451 22.77 -7.18 -30.89
CA HIS A 451 21.42 -7.38 -31.41
C HIS A 451 20.62 -8.22 -30.40
N ILE A 452 19.49 -7.69 -29.94
CA ILE A 452 18.58 -8.35 -29.00
C ILE A 452 17.38 -8.87 -29.79
N TRP A 453 17.11 -10.18 -29.69
CA TRP A 453 16.09 -10.92 -30.43
C TRP A 453 15.90 -12.33 -29.86
N PHE A 454 14.97 -13.12 -30.41
CA PHE A 454 14.57 -14.42 -29.86
C PHE A 454 15.76 -15.38 -29.58
N GLN A 455 16.83 -15.36 -30.39
CA GLN A 455 18.00 -16.24 -30.19
C GLN A 455 18.75 -15.99 -28.87
N ASN A 456 18.58 -14.80 -28.27
CA ASN A 456 19.17 -14.46 -26.98
C ASN A 456 18.12 -14.01 -25.96
N LYS A 457 16.88 -14.49 -26.09
CA LYS A 457 15.84 -14.34 -25.08
C LYS A 457 16.34 -14.72 -23.69
N GLY A 458 16.04 -13.90 -22.69
CA GLY A 458 16.43 -14.12 -21.30
C GLY A 458 17.92 -13.89 -21.00
N HIS A 459 18.75 -13.56 -22.01
CA HIS A 459 20.14 -13.19 -21.79
C HIS A 459 20.28 -11.67 -21.61
N ILE A 460 20.90 -11.27 -20.50
CA ILE A 460 21.20 -9.86 -20.22
C ILE A 460 22.44 -9.44 -21.01
N HIS A 461 22.29 -8.48 -21.92
CA HIS A 461 23.40 -7.90 -22.68
C HIS A 461 24.25 -6.94 -21.84
N PRO A 462 25.49 -6.63 -22.26
CA PRO A 462 26.34 -5.64 -21.60
C PRO A 462 25.68 -4.26 -21.42
N SER A 463 24.76 -3.88 -22.30
CA SER A 463 23.95 -2.65 -22.22
C SER A 463 22.88 -2.68 -21.13
N SER A 464 22.70 -3.83 -20.45
CA SER A 464 21.55 -4.23 -19.62
C SER A 464 20.26 -4.57 -20.38
N GLY A 465 20.30 -4.55 -21.71
CA GLY A 465 19.17 -4.92 -22.57
C GLY A 465 18.86 -6.42 -22.52
N MET A 466 17.57 -6.78 -22.54
CA MET A 466 17.11 -8.16 -22.53
C MET A 466 15.71 -8.26 -23.13
N LEU A 467 15.50 -9.22 -24.05
CA LEU A 467 14.17 -9.69 -24.46
C LEU A 467 13.64 -10.61 -23.34
N ASP A 468 12.66 -10.15 -22.58
CA ASP A 468 12.18 -10.83 -21.37
C ASP A 468 10.79 -11.47 -21.53
N VAL A 469 10.02 -11.02 -22.52
CA VAL A 469 8.77 -11.63 -22.95
C VAL A 469 8.82 -11.84 -24.45
N ASP A 470 8.50 -13.06 -24.88
CA ASP A 470 8.32 -13.42 -26.28
C ASP A 470 7.20 -14.50 -26.31
N ILE A 471 6.07 -14.14 -26.92
CA ILE A 471 4.87 -14.98 -27.04
C ILE A 471 4.77 -15.45 -28.49
N ILE A 472 5.18 -16.70 -28.72
CA ILE A 472 5.14 -17.31 -30.06
C ILE A 472 3.77 -17.85 -30.48
N HIS A 473 2.82 -18.05 -29.55
CA HIS A 473 1.50 -18.63 -29.82
C HIS A 473 0.41 -17.80 -29.14
N PRO A 474 -0.22 -16.85 -29.88
CA PRO A 474 -1.22 -15.94 -29.30
C PRO A 474 -2.53 -16.61 -28.85
N ASP A 475 -2.96 -17.70 -29.50
CA ASP A 475 -4.27 -18.34 -29.29
C ASP A 475 -5.42 -17.30 -29.32
N LYS A 476 -6.30 -17.29 -28.31
CA LYS A 476 -7.44 -16.35 -28.25
C LYS A 476 -7.09 -15.02 -27.58
N ASP A 477 -5.89 -14.90 -27.04
CA ASP A 477 -5.49 -13.78 -26.20
C ASP A 477 -4.57 -12.81 -26.95
N PRO A 478 -4.57 -11.52 -26.59
CA PRO A 478 -3.59 -10.58 -27.12
C PRO A 478 -2.17 -11.04 -26.79
N ALA A 479 -1.29 -11.08 -27.78
CA ALA A 479 0.11 -11.43 -27.62
C ALA A 479 0.97 -10.18 -27.45
N VAL A 480 2.08 -10.33 -26.72
CA VAL A 480 3.03 -9.27 -26.44
C VAL A 480 4.46 -9.80 -26.46
N GLU A 481 5.40 -8.94 -26.86
CA GLU A 481 6.82 -9.11 -26.57
C GLU A 481 7.40 -7.86 -25.94
N ASN A 482 8.53 -8.01 -25.24
CA ASN A 482 9.15 -6.92 -24.52
C ASN A 482 10.67 -7.04 -24.46
N ILE A 483 11.35 -5.97 -24.88
CA ILE A 483 12.76 -5.72 -24.62
C ILE A 483 12.88 -4.61 -23.58
N THR A 484 13.64 -4.86 -22.52
CA THR A 484 13.89 -3.88 -21.44
C THR A 484 15.39 -3.64 -21.26
N TRP A 485 15.76 -2.40 -20.94
CA TRP A 485 17.07 -2.04 -20.41
C TRP A 485 16.90 -1.56 -18.98
N THR A 486 17.73 -2.03 -18.06
CA THR A 486 17.56 -1.77 -16.62
C THR A 486 18.53 -0.74 -16.06
N SER A 487 19.55 -0.32 -16.82
CA SER A 487 20.58 0.58 -16.33
C SER A 487 21.05 1.57 -17.39
N LEU A 488 20.75 2.85 -17.18
CA LEU A 488 21.21 3.96 -18.03
C LEU A 488 22.75 4.04 -18.08
N ALA A 489 23.41 3.73 -16.97
CA ALA A 489 24.87 3.74 -16.88
C ALA A 489 25.53 2.72 -17.84
N LYS A 490 24.89 1.56 -18.03
CA LYS A 490 25.35 0.47 -18.89
C LYS A 490 24.99 0.65 -20.35
N MET A 491 23.91 1.38 -20.66
CA MET A 491 23.53 1.71 -22.03
C MET A 491 24.68 2.43 -22.74
N LYS A 492 24.99 1.95 -23.95
CA LYS A 492 26.03 2.54 -24.80
C LYS A 492 25.44 3.68 -25.60
N GLU A 493 26.13 4.79 -25.68
CA GLU A 493 25.76 5.91 -26.55
C GLU A 493 25.91 5.50 -28.02
N GLY A 494 25.01 5.99 -28.88
CA GLY A 494 24.95 5.64 -30.30
C GLY A 494 23.53 5.34 -30.76
N THR A 495 23.42 4.78 -31.97
CA THR A 495 22.13 4.52 -32.62
C THR A 495 21.52 3.21 -32.15
N TYR A 496 20.24 3.26 -31.78
CA TYR A 496 19.38 2.11 -31.50
C TYR A 496 18.34 2.00 -32.60
N LYS A 497 18.12 0.79 -33.09
CA LYS A 497 17.16 0.47 -34.14
C LYS A 497 16.21 -0.61 -33.68
N PHE A 498 14.95 -0.23 -33.50
CA PHE A 498 13.84 -1.08 -33.10
C PHE A 498 13.04 -1.52 -34.31
N LEU A 499 12.75 -2.81 -34.43
CA LEU A 499 11.96 -3.35 -35.52
C LEU A 499 11.11 -4.53 -35.07
N VAL A 500 10.08 -4.83 -35.86
CA VAL A 500 9.26 -6.04 -35.72
C VAL A 500 9.51 -6.95 -36.90
N HIS A 501 9.77 -8.22 -36.61
CA HIS A 501 10.04 -9.26 -37.60
C HIS A 501 8.90 -10.29 -37.60
N CYS A 502 8.31 -10.58 -38.75
CA CYS A 502 7.32 -11.64 -38.87
C CYS A 502 7.99 -13.01 -39.08
N TYR A 503 8.42 -13.64 -37.99
CA TYR A 503 9.14 -14.92 -38.01
C TYR A 503 8.31 -16.08 -38.54
N SER A 504 7.00 -16.10 -38.25
CA SER A 504 6.10 -17.12 -38.78
C SER A 504 4.73 -16.52 -39.09
N TYR A 505 4.41 -16.45 -40.38
CA TYR A 505 3.09 -16.11 -40.89
C TYR A 505 2.14 -17.30 -40.71
N ARG A 506 1.06 -17.08 -39.95
CA ARG A 506 0.04 -18.10 -39.64
C ARG A 506 -1.37 -17.60 -39.99
N GLY A 507 -1.49 -16.82 -41.06
CA GLY A 507 -2.77 -16.39 -41.63
C GLY A 507 -3.37 -15.13 -40.99
N GLY A 508 -2.66 -14.49 -40.05
CA GLY A 508 -3.07 -13.21 -39.48
C GLY A 508 -2.94 -12.08 -40.50
N ARG A 509 -4.01 -11.26 -40.63
CA ARG A 509 -4.11 -10.18 -41.61
C ARG A 509 -3.98 -8.77 -41.02
N THR A 510 -3.81 -8.68 -39.71
CA THR A 510 -3.60 -7.42 -39.00
C THR A 510 -2.11 -7.24 -38.69
N GLY A 511 -1.66 -6.01 -38.52
CA GLY A 511 -0.30 -5.73 -38.09
C GLY A 511 -0.15 -5.71 -36.56
N PHE A 512 0.63 -4.78 -36.04
CA PHE A 512 1.01 -4.71 -34.63
C PHE A 512 0.99 -3.27 -34.11
N THR A 513 0.91 -3.13 -32.79
CA THR A 513 1.21 -1.88 -32.08
C THR A 513 2.54 -2.04 -31.34
N ALA A 514 3.39 -1.03 -31.39
CA ALA A 514 4.66 -0.99 -30.67
C ALA A 514 4.73 0.24 -29.75
N GLU A 515 5.44 0.12 -28.63
CA GLU A 515 5.72 1.20 -27.70
C GLU A 515 7.22 1.27 -27.43
N ILE A 516 7.79 2.48 -27.49
CA ILE A 516 9.12 2.79 -26.95
C ILE A 516 8.93 3.70 -25.74
N GLU A 517 9.32 3.26 -24.56
CA GLU A 517 9.27 4.05 -23.32
C GLU A 517 10.69 4.44 -22.89
N TYR A 518 10.95 5.73 -22.70
CA TYR A 518 12.19 6.23 -22.14
C TYR A 518 11.89 7.38 -21.17
N ASP A 519 12.48 7.34 -19.97
CA ASP A 519 12.26 8.35 -18.94
C ASP A 519 10.77 8.63 -18.63
N GLY A 520 9.95 7.56 -18.65
CA GLY A 520 8.50 7.63 -18.43
C GLY A 520 7.69 8.20 -19.61
N ILE A 521 8.34 8.61 -20.70
CA ILE A 521 7.67 9.07 -21.92
C ILE A 521 7.46 7.87 -22.84
N ILE A 522 6.20 7.57 -23.17
CA ILE A 522 5.83 6.48 -24.08
C ILE A 522 5.56 7.03 -25.49
N HIS A 523 6.27 6.48 -26.47
CA HIS A 523 6.04 6.69 -27.90
C HIS A 523 5.35 5.46 -28.48
N THR A 524 4.12 5.61 -28.99
CA THR A 524 3.36 4.51 -29.60
C THR A 524 3.42 4.58 -31.12
N PHE A 525 3.62 3.43 -31.77
CA PHE A 525 3.68 3.25 -33.21
C PHE A 525 2.67 2.17 -33.61
N VAL A 526 1.88 2.42 -34.66
CA VAL A 526 0.90 1.46 -35.16
C VAL A 526 1.25 1.09 -36.60
N TYR A 527 1.30 -0.20 -36.87
CA TYR A 527 1.40 -0.74 -38.21
C TYR A 527 0.16 -1.60 -38.46
N ASP A 528 -0.74 -1.15 -39.33
CA ASP A 528 -2.07 -1.74 -39.53
C ASP A 528 -2.17 -2.69 -40.72
N LYS A 529 -1.06 -2.92 -41.43
CA LYS A 529 -1.00 -3.77 -42.62
C LYS A 529 -0.60 -5.20 -42.26
N GLU A 530 -1.04 -6.13 -43.08
CA GLU A 530 -0.57 -7.52 -43.07
C GLU A 530 0.95 -7.57 -43.33
N LEU A 531 1.66 -8.42 -42.58
CA LEU A 531 3.07 -8.74 -42.80
C LEU A 531 3.21 -10.08 -43.52
N ARG A 532 4.21 -10.19 -44.39
CA ARG A 532 4.62 -11.45 -45.01
C ARG A 532 5.58 -12.20 -44.10
N GLN A 533 5.69 -13.51 -44.32
CA GLN A 533 6.76 -14.34 -43.76
C GLN A 533 8.13 -13.67 -43.99
N ASP A 534 8.93 -13.59 -42.92
CA ASP A 534 10.27 -12.99 -42.87
C ASP A 534 10.33 -11.49 -43.21
N GLU A 535 9.19 -10.78 -43.17
CA GLU A 535 9.16 -9.33 -43.36
C GLU A 535 9.61 -8.59 -42.08
N GLU A 536 10.56 -7.66 -42.23
CA GLU A 536 11.02 -6.77 -41.15
C GLU A 536 10.48 -5.35 -41.33
N ILE A 537 9.82 -4.85 -40.30
CA ILE A 537 9.30 -3.49 -40.25
C ILE A 537 10.10 -2.69 -39.22
N ILE A 538 10.90 -1.73 -39.70
CA ILE A 538 11.63 -0.79 -38.84
C ILE A 538 10.62 0.14 -38.15
N VAL A 539 10.45 -0.02 -36.84
CA VAL A 539 9.56 0.80 -36.02
C VAL A 539 10.19 2.16 -35.77
N ALA A 540 11.45 2.19 -35.31
CA ALA A 540 12.17 3.42 -35.05
C ALA A 540 13.69 3.24 -35.07
N GLU A 541 14.40 4.29 -35.47
CA GLU A 541 15.84 4.47 -35.32
C GLU A 541 16.04 5.76 -34.52
N CYS A 542 16.76 5.68 -33.40
CA CYS A 542 17.04 6.82 -32.54
C CYS A 542 18.50 6.86 -32.11
N ASP A 543 19.05 8.06 -31.97
CA ASP A 543 20.33 8.25 -31.31
C ASP A 543 20.11 8.44 -29.81
N PHE A 544 20.85 7.68 -29.02
CA PHE A 544 20.89 7.80 -27.57
C PHE A 544 22.22 8.41 -27.13
N ASN A 545 22.17 9.42 -26.29
CA ASN A 545 23.32 9.89 -25.51
C ASN A 545 22.90 10.09 -24.03
N LYS A 546 23.87 10.11 -23.11
CA LYS A 546 23.58 10.18 -21.66
C LYS A 546 23.13 11.56 -21.17
N VAL A 547 23.25 12.60 -22.00
CA VAL A 547 22.99 14.00 -21.62
C VAL A 547 21.61 14.45 -22.09
N ASP A 548 21.31 14.25 -23.36
CA ASP A 548 20.11 14.64 -24.09
C ASP A 548 19.08 13.49 -24.21
N GLY A 549 19.44 12.27 -23.80
CA GLY A 549 18.57 11.11 -23.86
C GLY A 549 18.38 10.56 -25.27
N ILE A 550 17.14 10.21 -25.63
CA ILE A 550 16.80 9.61 -26.93
C ILE A 550 16.29 10.68 -27.91
N LYS A 551 16.84 10.66 -29.13
CA LYS A 551 16.37 11.48 -30.25
C LYS A 551 16.04 10.60 -31.46
N PHE A 552 14.79 10.63 -31.92
CA PHE A 552 14.36 9.87 -33.09
C PHE A 552 14.90 10.47 -34.41
N ASN A 553 15.55 9.63 -35.21
CA ASN A 553 16.09 9.97 -36.53
C ASN A 553 15.14 9.54 -37.65
N ARG A 554 14.53 8.37 -37.48
CA ARG A 554 13.57 7.77 -38.41
C ARG A 554 12.58 6.94 -37.60
N SER A 555 11.33 6.92 -37.99
CA SER A 555 10.36 5.96 -37.44
C SER A 555 9.32 5.63 -38.50
N LEU A 556 8.58 4.53 -38.33
CA LEU A 556 7.20 4.48 -38.81
C LEU A 556 6.54 5.80 -38.41
N PRO A 557 5.53 6.30 -39.14
CA PRO A 557 4.79 7.46 -38.69
C PRO A 557 4.46 7.28 -37.21
N SER A 558 5.17 8.02 -36.35
CA SER A 558 4.70 8.39 -35.02
C SER A 558 3.65 9.46 -35.26
N THR A 559 2.67 9.10 -36.08
CA THR A 559 1.33 9.49 -35.73
C THR A 559 1.17 8.98 -34.33
N VAL A 560 1.07 9.92 -33.40
CA VAL A 560 -0.03 9.81 -32.46
C VAL A 560 -1.24 9.50 -33.35
N ALA A 561 -1.49 8.20 -33.59
CA ALA A 561 -2.59 7.79 -34.43
C ALA A 561 -3.79 8.44 -33.78
N THR A 562 -4.58 9.17 -34.57
CA THR A 562 -5.82 9.74 -34.08
C THR A 562 -6.68 8.55 -33.68
N LYS A 563 -6.69 8.25 -32.38
CA LYS A 563 -7.54 7.26 -31.76
C LYS A 563 -8.84 7.95 -31.41
N GLU A 564 -9.95 7.26 -31.59
CA GLU A 564 -11.22 7.78 -31.11
C GLU A 564 -11.48 7.17 -29.73
N PHE A 565 -11.62 8.04 -28.73
CA PHE A 565 -12.06 7.64 -27.40
C PHE A 565 -13.33 8.39 -27.09
N TRP A 566 -14.39 7.66 -26.71
CA TRP A 566 -15.63 8.28 -26.24
C TRP A 566 -16.20 9.30 -27.24
N GLY A 567 -16.14 9.01 -28.55
CA GLY A 567 -16.63 9.89 -29.61
C GLY A 567 -15.71 11.07 -29.98
N ILE A 568 -14.54 11.21 -29.34
CA ILE A 568 -13.58 12.29 -29.63
C ILE A 568 -12.22 11.74 -30.08
N SER A 569 -11.65 12.40 -31.09
CA SER A 569 -10.40 12.01 -31.74
C SER A 569 -9.17 12.60 -31.05
N THR A 570 -8.15 11.80 -30.76
CA THR A 570 -6.88 12.33 -30.23
C THR A 570 -6.13 13.16 -31.29
N ASN A 571 -5.18 13.97 -30.82
CA ASN A 571 -4.36 14.95 -31.57
C ASN A 571 -5.13 16.12 -32.14
N GLN A 572 -6.34 16.32 -31.65
CA GLN A 572 -7.18 17.43 -32.02
C GLN A 572 -7.54 18.23 -30.77
N PHE A 573 -7.80 19.51 -30.99
CA PHE A 573 -8.35 20.37 -29.97
C PHE A 573 -9.86 20.14 -29.89
N HIS A 574 -10.35 19.85 -28.70
CA HIS A 574 -11.77 19.66 -28.40
C HIS A 574 -12.26 20.77 -27.51
N LYS A 575 -13.42 21.32 -27.83
CA LYS A 575 -14.04 22.39 -27.07
C LYS A 575 -14.42 21.92 -25.68
N VAL A 576 -14.08 22.71 -24.68
CA VAL A 576 -14.52 22.52 -23.30
C VAL A 576 -15.88 23.20 -23.14
N ARG A 577 -16.90 22.42 -22.78
CA ARG A 577 -18.23 22.94 -22.43
C ARG A 577 -18.20 23.57 -21.05
N VAL A 578 -17.64 22.84 -20.08
CA VAL A 578 -17.64 23.23 -18.66
C VAL A 578 -16.34 22.84 -17.97
N ILE A 579 -15.80 23.73 -17.13
CA ILE A 579 -14.71 23.42 -16.19
C ILE A 579 -15.28 23.43 -14.77
N MET A 580 -14.95 22.43 -13.96
CA MET A 580 -15.39 22.32 -12.57
C MET A 580 -14.33 21.63 -11.71
N ASN A 581 -14.41 21.83 -10.40
CA ASN A 581 -13.73 20.93 -9.46
C ASN A 581 -14.52 19.61 -9.36
N SER A 582 -13.94 18.57 -8.75
CA SER A 582 -14.69 17.37 -8.39
C SER A 582 -15.74 17.65 -7.31
N PRO A 583 -16.86 16.89 -7.28
CA PRO A 583 -17.97 17.09 -6.34
C PRO A 583 -17.61 17.17 -4.86
N ASN A 584 -16.57 16.46 -4.44
CA ASN A 584 -16.06 16.49 -3.06
C ASN A 584 -15.37 17.82 -2.68
N HIS A 585 -15.26 18.75 -3.62
CA HIS A 585 -14.72 20.11 -3.48
C HIS A 585 -15.70 21.21 -3.94
N TRP A 586 -16.99 20.89 -4.06
CA TRP A 586 -18.04 21.89 -4.31
C TRP A 586 -18.55 22.51 -3.01
N ASP A 587 -19.11 23.70 -3.10
CA ASP A 587 -19.85 24.36 -2.01
C ASP A 587 -19.06 24.49 -0.69
N GLY A 588 -17.74 24.63 -0.78
CA GLY A 588 -16.82 24.76 0.36
C GLY A 588 -16.35 23.44 0.98
N GLU A 589 -16.80 22.30 0.45
CA GLU A 589 -16.29 20.97 0.82
C GLU A 589 -14.80 20.84 0.47
N LYS A 590 -14.05 20.07 1.27
CA LYS A 590 -12.62 19.79 1.07
C LYS A 590 -12.29 18.35 1.45
N THR A 591 -13.13 17.41 1.02
CA THR A 591 -13.06 16.02 1.48
C THR A 591 -12.26 15.16 0.49
N GLY A 592 -11.07 14.68 0.87
CA GLY A 592 -10.24 13.84 -0.01
C GLY A 592 -9.49 14.64 -1.08
N ASN A 593 -9.11 14.00 -2.19
CA ASN A 593 -8.31 14.65 -3.24
C ASN A 593 -9.17 15.55 -4.13
N LYS A 594 -8.64 16.71 -4.49
CA LYS A 594 -9.28 17.60 -5.47
C LYS A 594 -8.96 17.13 -6.88
N HIS A 595 -9.95 17.17 -7.76
CA HIS A 595 -9.74 16.99 -9.19
C HIS A 595 -10.28 18.21 -9.95
N TRP A 596 -9.70 18.50 -11.10
CA TRP A 596 -10.21 19.46 -12.08
C TRP A 596 -10.76 18.71 -13.28
N PHE A 597 -12.02 18.95 -13.61
CA PHE A 597 -12.69 18.33 -14.74
C PHE A 597 -12.93 19.36 -15.84
N PHE A 598 -12.60 18.97 -17.06
CA PHE A 598 -12.84 19.69 -18.30
C PHE A 598 -13.81 18.85 -19.13
N MET A 599 -15.10 19.14 -19.02
CA MET A 599 -16.14 18.40 -19.75
C MET A 599 -16.12 18.84 -21.21
N LEU A 600 -15.92 17.89 -22.11
CA LEU A 600 -15.65 18.15 -23.53
C LEU A 600 -16.92 18.00 -24.36
N GLU A 601 -17.05 18.81 -25.40
CA GLU A 601 -18.12 18.69 -26.38
C GLU A 601 -17.99 17.37 -27.14
N ASN A 602 -19.12 16.69 -27.37
CA ASN A 602 -19.21 15.37 -28.02
C ASN A 602 -18.46 14.20 -27.34
N CYS A 603 -17.88 14.41 -26.15
CA CYS A 603 -17.27 13.33 -25.38
C CYS A 603 -18.33 12.54 -24.62
N ARG A 604 -18.45 11.25 -24.93
CA ARG A 604 -19.48 10.36 -24.41
C ARG A 604 -18.91 8.98 -24.11
N SER A 605 -18.96 8.55 -22.86
CA SER A 605 -18.58 7.17 -22.52
C SER A 605 -19.60 6.19 -23.10
N PRO A 606 -19.19 5.22 -23.93
CA PRO A 606 -20.09 4.20 -24.48
C PRO A 606 -20.36 3.05 -23.51
N TRP A 607 -19.71 3.06 -22.34
CA TRP A 607 -19.71 1.95 -21.40
C TRP A 607 -20.56 2.24 -20.18
N LYS A 608 -20.89 1.19 -19.43
CA LYS A 608 -21.50 1.35 -18.10
C LYS A 608 -20.44 1.81 -17.11
N SER A 609 -20.77 2.80 -16.29
CA SER A 609 -19.82 3.39 -15.34
C SER A 609 -20.23 3.13 -13.90
N ARG A 610 -19.26 2.84 -13.02
CA ARG A 610 -19.54 2.66 -11.60
C ARG A 610 -19.98 3.99 -10.99
N GLY A 611 -21.12 3.98 -10.32
CA GLY A 611 -21.69 5.21 -9.78
C GLY A 611 -21.25 5.59 -8.37
N PHE A 612 -20.60 4.69 -7.63
CA PHE A 612 -20.00 5.00 -6.33
C PHE A 612 -18.90 4.02 -5.95
N PHE A 613 -17.99 4.49 -5.11
CA PHE A 613 -16.85 3.74 -4.60
C PHE A 613 -16.89 3.75 -3.07
N ASN A 614 -16.39 2.71 -2.42
CA ASN A 614 -16.40 2.60 -0.97
C ASN A 614 -15.73 3.79 -0.27
N GLU A 615 -14.71 4.33 -0.91
CA GLU A 615 -13.92 5.47 -0.45
C GLU A 615 -14.76 6.76 -0.41
N PHE A 616 -15.84 6.84 -1.20
CA PHE A 616 -16.75 7.98 -1.29
C PHE A 616 -17.92 7.88 -0.30
N LEU A 617 -18.30 6.66 0.09
CA LEU A 617 -19.48 6.40 0.92
C LEU A 617 -19.33 6.99 2.33
N SER A 618 -20.45 7.42 2.90
CA SER A 618 -20.51 7.92 4.27
C SER A 618 -19.96 6.90 5.28
N ASN A 619 -19.39 7.41 6.38
CA ASN A 619 -18.75 6.56 7.40
C ASN A 619 -19.73 5.54 8.02
N GLU A 620 -21.03 5.82 7.99
CA GLU A 620 -22.09 4.93 8.49
C GLU A 620 -22.23 3.62 7.69
N LEU A 621 -21.66 3.56 6.49
CA LEU A 621 -21.69 2.40 5.59
C LEU A 621 -20.38 1.58 5.63
N THR A 622 -19.36 2.04 6.37
CA THR A 622 -18.01 1.43 6.41
C THR A 622 -18.04 -0.04 6.85
N GLU A 623 -18.91 -0.37 7.81
CA GLU A 623 -19.12 -1.75 8.31
C GLU A 623 -19.60 -2.72 7.22
N HIS A 624 -20.21 -2.19 6.15
CA HIS A 624 -20.77 -2.95 5.02
C HIS A 624 -19.95 -2.80 3.73
N ARG A 625 -18.73 -2.26 3.78
CA ARG A 625 -17.87 -1.98 2.61
C ARG A 625 -17.76 -3.13 1.59
N LYS A 626 -17.74 -4.39 2.05
CA LYS A 626 -17.67 -5.57 1.17
C LYS A 626 -18.92 -5.72 0.29
N VAL A 627 -20.11 -5.44 0.85
CA VAL A 627 -21.37 -5.49 0.11
C VAL A 627 -21.48 -4.31 -0.85
N PHE A 628 -21.09 -3.12 -0.41
CA PHE A 628 -21.09 -1.93 -1.25
C PHE A 628 -20.09 -2.00 -2.41
N GLU A 629 -18.96 -2.72 -2.24
CA GLU A 629 -18.07 -3.05 -3.35
C GLU A 629 -18.80 -3.87 -4.43
N VAL A 630 -19.54 -4.90 -4.03
CA VAL A 630 -20.33 -5.71 -4.97
C VAL A 630 -21.46 -4.89 -5.60
N LEU A 631 -22.15 -4.06 -4.81
CA LEU A 631 -23.24 -3.20 -5.29
C LEU A 631 -22.75 -2.18 -6.32
N GLY A 632 -21.66 -1.46 -6.04
CA GLY A 632 -21.11 -0.49 -6.99
C GLY A 632 -20.65 -1.12 -8.31
N SER A 633 -20.33 -2.42 -8.31
CA SER A 633 -19.99 -3.16 -9.54
C SER A 633 -21.23 -3.61 -10.32
N LYS A 634 -22.35 -3.89 -9.62
CA LYS A 634 -23.62 -4.33 -10.23
C LYS A 634 -24.55 -3.18 -10.64
N MET A 635 -24.55 -2.08 -9.89
CA MET A 635 -25.41 -0.90 -10.08
C MET A 635 -24.66 0.18 -10.85
N LYS A 636 -24.15 -0.17 -12.03
CA LYS A 636 -23.47 0.79 -12.90
C LYS A 636 -24.51 1.70 -13.57
N ALA A 637 -24.14 2.97 -13.77
CA ALA A 637 -24.86 3.90 -14.60
C ALA A 637 -24.84 3.41 -16.05
N GLU A 638 -26.02 3.34 -16.67
CA GLU A 638 -26.18 2.97 -18.07
C GLU A 638 -25.72 4.12 -18.97
N PRO A 639 -25.09 3.85 -20.13
CA PRO A 639 -24.71 4.88 -21.09
C PRO A 639 -25.93 5.65 -21.60
N SER A 640 -25.73 6.94 -21.87
CA SER A 640 -26.75 7.86 -22.41
C SER A 640 -26.13 8.80 -23.43
N ASP A 641 -26.96 9.27 -24.37
CA ASP A 641 -26.54 10.29 -25.35
C ASP A 641 -26.26 11.64 -24.68
N GLU A 642 -26.99 11.95 -23.63
CA GLU A 642 -26.76 13.11 -22.77
C GLU A 642 -25.93 12.70 -21.56
N GLN A 643 -24.68 13.12 -21.53
CA GLN A 643 -23.76 12.90 -20.41
C GLN A 643 -22.69 13.97 -20.34
N LEU A 644 -22.16 14.19 -19.13
CA LEU A 644 -21.02 15.05 -18.85
C LEU A 644 -19.75 14.22 -18.70
N SER A 645 -19.02 14.13 -19.81
CA SER A 645 -17.73 13.44 -19.89
C SER A 645 -16.65 14.34 -20.49
N GLY A 646 -15.40 14.06 -20.18
CA GLY A 646 -14.26 14.83 -20.67
C GLY A 646 -12.96 14.38 -20.01
N LEU A 647 -12.07 15.30 -19.68
CA LEU A 647 -10.79 15.01 -19.04
C LEU A 647 -10.78 15.43 -17.57
N GLY A 648 -10.22 14.59 -16.72
CA GLY A 648 -10.02 14.86 -15.30
C GLY A 648 -8.56 14.76 -14.88
N PHE A 649 -8.13 15.72 -14.06
CA PHE A 649 -6.76 15.78 -13.53
C PHE A 649 -6.81 15.85 -12.00
N SER A 650 -6.07 14.98 -11.32
CA SER A 650 -5.99 14.94 -9.85
C SER A 650 -4.93 15.93 -9.37
N SER A 651 -5.20 16.67 -8.28
CA SER A 651 -4.22 17.56 -7.64
C SER A 651 -3.00 16.85 -7.06
N THR A 652 -3.00 15.52 -7.08
CA THR A 652 -1.95 14.66 -6.53
C THR A 652 -1.17 13.90 -7.60
N LYS A 653 -1.39 14.19 -8.89
CA LYS A 653 -0.69 13.54 -10.00
C LYS A 653 -0.17 14.59 -10.96
N ARG A 654 1.15 14.65 -11.15
CA ARG A 654 1.74 15.51 -12.17
C ARG A 654 1.19 15.14 -13.53
N ASN A 655 0.60 16.12 -14.21
CA ASN A 655 0.11 15.96 -15.58
C ASN A 655 0.22 17.28 -16.32
N SER A 656 0.03 17.24 -17.64
CA SER A 656 -0.07 18.46 -18.43
C SER A 656 -0.95 18.27 -19.63
N VAL A 657 -1.60 19.35 -20.09
CA VAL A 657 -2.39 19.36 -21.33
C VAL A 657 -2.15 20.66 -22.08
N LEU A 658 -2.08 20.60 -23.41
CA LEU A 658 -2.09 21.80 -24.24
C LEU A 658 -3.51 22.34 -24.34
N CYS A 659 -3.66 23.63 -24.09
CA CYS A 659 -4.93 24.32 -24.09
C CYS A 659 -4.86 25.51 -25.04
N ARG A 660 -5.80 25.59 -25.96
CA ARG A 660 -6.02 26.77 -26.79
C ARG A 660 -7.09 27.63 -26.11
N VAL A 661 -6.74 28.86 -25.81
CA VAL A 661 -7.61 29.83 -25.17
C VAL A 661 -7.84 30.98 -26.15
N THR A 662 -9.11 31.26 -26.43
CA THR A 662 -9.53 32.37 -27.27
C THR A 662 -10.32 33.37 -26.43
N GLY A 663 -9.88 34.62 -26.42
CA GLY A 663 -10.63 35.78 -25.95
C GLY A 663 -10.36 36.94 -26.90
N LYS A 664 -9.91 38.10 -26.38
CA LYS A 664 -9.41 39.21 -27.22
C LYS A 664 -8.26 38.82 -28.16
N SER A 665 -7.48 37.81 -27.77
CA SER A 665 -6.49 37.16 -28.61
C SER A 665 -6.55 35.65 -28.42
N SER A 666 -6.01 34.89 -29.39
CA SER A 666 -5.86 33.44 -29.30
C SER A 666 -4.42 33.10 -28.90
N ARG A 667 -4.26 32.23 -27.92
CA ARG A 667 -2.97 31.68 -27.51
C ARG A 667 -3.07 30.21 -27.11
N ILE A 668 -1.94 29.52 -27.21
CA ILE A 668 -1.79 28.14 -26.73
C ILE A 668 -0.94 28.18 -25.46
N VAL A 669 -1.44 27.59 -24.39
CA VAL A 669 -0.76 27.42 -23.11
C VAL A 669 -0.66 25.95 -22.77
N LYS A 670 0.39 25.54 -22.07
CA LYS A 670 0.50 24.20 -21.49
C LYS A 670 0.14 24.30 -20.02
N ILE A 671 -0.99 23.70 -19.65
CA ILE A 671 -1.46 23.70 -18.27
C ILE A 671 -0.71 22.59 -17.53
N LEU A 672 -0.13 22.91 -16.38
CA LEU A 672 0.52 21.96 -15.48
C LEU A 672 -0.40 21.70 -14.27
N PHE A 673 -0.65 20.42 -13.97
CA PHE A 673 -1.52 19.96 -12.89
C PHE A 673 -0.76 19.34 -11.73
#